data_AF-A0A8B8F5Q5-F1
#
_entry.id   AF-A0A8B8F5Q5-F1
#
_cell.length_a   1.000
_cell.length_b   1.000
_cell.length_c   1.000
_cell.angle_alpha   90.00
_cell.angle_beta   90.00
_cell.angle_gamma   90.00
#
_symmetry.space_group_name_H-M   'P 1'
#
loop_
_entity.id
_entity.type
_entity.pdbx_description
1 polymer ?
#
loop_
_entity_poly.entity_id
_entity_poly.type
_entity_poly.pdbx_seq_one_letter_code
_entity_poly.pdbx_strand_id
1 'polypeptide(L)'
;MSTIAVVLFALLYLRPPPTQAENTCVWYGECEKINSLVLNCPYNGTAKPLTDPGALKVLQTWCPDFIQDYSEDGKTLNTCCGADQLKTFDISIIQAANFLHRCPSCMRTFGRFLCELVCSPVQSRYMNVTKLTKTGFSIQELEFHIADSYMQGVYNTCKSVSNPATGELAMDVLCAKAIDCSAREWFRFLGNNPYLGFVINYISNVIDDRFHLFKAPVIPCNKPVDNKTLACSCMDCEDSCPLPDKIPEVTKPLQIADIDILIISSAALFCLIILTFATYVIYFKNMLINKQNIEKYKYIITENIKTENRNILETVFYHIGKYFASRTQISFLIAACMITSLCHGIHFIKITIDPVDLWSSPNSQCRQEREFFNSNFKPFFRTTQVIIAPNGVPDVNYKTSQGLFKFGPVFNRTFLLEVHKLQQQIEALGRPHNGLEKVCFAPLVSKFSGPPKVSDCAVQSVWGYFGNKPYKLNRTSLNPDRSISNYLDSLKICFRNPYNPMCLGPYGGPVDPSVALGGFSNSSDPITKNAPYEKSTSLLLTFVLNNHNDKMLLKDALEWENKFLAFMKNWTETSKPFFMDVAYYSERSVEDELDRESHSDISTIAISYLVMFLYIVFTLGKSKIVLSFFGILLVIASVACSVGFYGLIGVPLSLIVLEVIPFIVLAVGVDNIFLIIRTYQFMDMKEEELVPDFVGRVLSKIGPSIFITTVAEITCFFIGSLSDMPVVKAFALYAAMALVFNFFFQISCFVGLLAMDAKRDTDMQEMKEPSFMYTLFQESYVPMLMNKFVRPLVILVFTAWLCASIAVIPKIDIGLDVELTMTDDSYVLKYFKFMKRHFSTGPPVYFVVTDGLNLTDKFDQNLLCGGVNCDSYSVTNQIYRASKTPNLTYINRPSTSWIDDFFDWAALPNCCKYYPSNNSFCPHGNDTCVSCTIDKNNLDRPNVQSFSKFLPYFLEDSPDQQCSKAGHAAYSDAVSFKNNSTGPSYFMTYHTVLKTSKDYYESMRSARAIANNMTATIRRQHPNNTSTTVFPYSVFYVFYEQYLTIWQVCVQHLVLSLVMVTFVVWTFTNLNKYSALTLLIVNTMITVDLLAFMYFWEISLNAISLVNIVMSIGIMVEFCGHIIFHNSKSIISCPIQRATNSCVVVGSSVFSGITLTKFAGLTVLGFAKTPVFKIFYYRMYMGIVIIAALHGLVFLPVLLSYKGTYYVAADKTDSTKKKRSRKLQLLEVNVL
;
A
#
# COMPACT_ATOMS: atom_id res chain seq x y z
N MET A 1 66.33 -28.97 72.21
CA MET A 1 65.96 -27.71 72.87
C MET A 1 65.69 -26.63 71.82
N SER A 2 64.57 -26.73 71.09
CA SER A 2 64.24 -25.80 70.00
C SER A 2 62.72 -25.68 69.78
N THR A 3 61.93 -25.77 70.84
CA THR A 3 60.45 -25.79 70.76
C THR A 3 59.75 -25.03 71.90
N ILE A 4 60.49 -24.28 72.74
CA ILE A 4 59.89 -23.52 73.86
C ILE A 4 60.11 -21.99 73.72
N ALA A 5 61.02 -21.53 72.86
CA ALA A 5 61.28 -20.10 72.66
C ALA A 5 60.37 -19.40 71.61
N VAL A 6 59.65 -20.16 70.78
CA VAL A 6 58.79 -19.60 69.71
C VAL A 6 57.36 -19.32 70.21
N VAL A 7 56.92 -19.97 71.30
CA VAL A 7 55.55 -19.83 71.81
C VAL A 7 55.35 -18.54 72.64
N LEU A 8 56.42 -17.98 73.21
CA LEU A 8 56.33 -16.77 74.05
C LEU A 8 56.34 -15.45 73.27
N PHE A 9 56.73 -15.45 71.99
CA PHE A 9 56.70 -14.24 71.14
C PHE A 9 55.37 -14.06 70.39
N ALA A 10 54.52 -15.09 70.34
CA ALA A 10 53.22 -15.05 69.66
C ALA A 10 52.06 -14.51 70.53
N LEU A 11 52.27 -14.33 71.84
CA LEU A 11 51.20 -13.92 72.78
C LEU A 11 51.14 -12.41 73.08
N LEU A 12 51.98 -11.58 72.44
CA LEU A 12 52.00 -10.11 72.64
C LEU A 12 51.46 -9.29 71.45
N TYR A 13 50.89 -9.94 70.42
CA TYR A 13 50.28 -9.28 69.25
C TYR A 13 48.80 -9.66 69.00
N LEU A 14 48.06 -10.01 70.06
CA LEU A 14 46.60 -10.06 70.03
C LEU A 14 46.04 -8.79 70.68
N ARG A 15 46.09 -7.67 69.95
CA ARG A 15 45.01 -6.70 70.08
C ARG A 15 43.82 -7.31 69.35
N PRO A 16 42.64 -7.47 69.99
CA PRO A 16 41.45 -7.76 69.22
C PRO A 16 41.28 -6.61 68.20
N PRO A 17 40.97 -6.89 66.92
CA PRO A 17 40.41 -5.84 66.07
C PRO A 17 39.17 -5.30 66.79
N PRO A 18 38.86 -3.99 66.70
CA PRO A 18 37.63 -3.48 67.28
C PRO A 18 36.46 -4.28 66.68
N THR A 19 35.78 -5.03 67.52
CA THR A 19 34.49 -5.66 67.20
C THR A 19 33.49 -4.55 66.98
N GLN A 20 33.39 -4.07 65.74
CA GLN A 20 32.25 -3.26 65.31
C GLN A 20 31.13 -4.24 64.99
N ALA A 21 30.05 -4.15 65.75
CA ALA A 21 28.95 -5.11 65.79
C ALA A 21 28.41 -5.44 64.39
N GLU A 22 28.47 -6.71 63.97
CA GLU A 22 28.10 -7.18 62.62
C GLU A 22 26.62 -7.01 62.26
N ASN A 23 25.77 -6.53 63.19
CA ASN A 23 24.31 -6.45 63.06
C ASN A 23 23.74 -5.11 63.59
N THR A 24 24.29 -3.97 63.17
CA THR A 24 23.72 -2.64 63.50
C THR A 24 23.07 -1.98 62.29
N CYS A 25 22.14 -1.07 62.55
CA CYS A 25 21.52 -0.20 61.57
C CYS A 25 22.47 0.93 61.15
N VAL A 26 22.13 1.60 60.05
CA VAL A 26 22.80 2.83 59.58
C VAL A 26 21.90 4.05 59.75
N TRP A 27 20.59 3.85 59.66
CA TRP A 27 19.58 4.87 59.93
C TRP A 27 18.40 4.32 60.72
N TYR A 28 17.58 5.22 61.26
CA TYR A 28 16.26 4.89 61.81
C TYR A 28 15.41 6.15 61.95
N GLY A 29 14.26 6.20 61.26
CA GLY A 29 13.34 7.34 61.28
C GLY A 29 13.68 8.46 60.29
N GLU A 30 12.75 9.41 60.17
CA GLU A 30 12.81 10.57 59.28
C GLU A 30 13.05 11.85 60.09
N CYS A 31 14.04 12.67 59.71
CA CYS A 31 14.53 13.80 60.52
C CYS A 31 14.19 15.18 59.94
N GLU A 32 14.24 15.31 58.61
CA GLU A 32 14.17 16.62 57.95
C GLU A 32 13.46 16.50 56.60
N LYS A 33 12.68 17.52 56.24
CA LYS A 33 11.94 17.60 54.98
C LYS A 33 12.42 18.79 54.15
N ILE A 34 13.04 18.54 53.00
CA ILE A 34 13.57 19.55 52.09
C ILE A 34 12.78 19.48 50.78
N ASN A 35 12.13 20.57 50.36
CA ASN A 35 11.34 20.65 49.11
C ASN A 35 10.34 19.48 48.94
N SER A 36 9.63 19.14 50.02
CA SER A 36 8.70 18.00 50.08
C SER A 36 9.32 16.59 50.09
N LEU A 37 10.64 16.46 49.96
CA LEU A 37 11.38 15.21 50.07
C LEU A 37 11.90 14.99 51.50
N VAL A 38 11.85 13.76 51.98
CA VAL A 38 12.18 13.42 53.38
C VAL A 38 13.55 12.76 53.48
N LEU A 39 14.32 13.12 54.50
CA LEU A 39 15.67 12.62 54.78
C LEU A 39 15.68 11.72 56.02
N ASN A 40 16.47 10.65 55.96
CA ASN A 40 16.63 9.69 57.05
C ASN A 40 17.60 10.19 58.13
N CYS A 41 17.32 9.83 59.39
CA CYS A 41 18.17 10.10 60.54
C CYS A 41 19.32 9.08 60.65
N PRO A 42 20.59 9.49 60.87
CA PRO A 42 21.67 8.56 61.15
C PRO A 42 21.46 7.82 62.49
N TYR A 43 21.64 6.50 62.50
CA TYR A 43 21.45 5.66 63.68
C TYR A 43 22.33 4.40 63.60
N ASN A 44 23.27 4.28 64.54
CA ASN A 44 24.23 3.16 64.61
C ASN A 44 23.88 2.11 65.67
N GLY A 45 22.61 2.01 66.09
CA GLY A 45 22.16 1.04 67.10
C GLY A 45 21.66 -0.28 66.50
N THR A 46 21.16 -1.17 67.34
CA THR A 46 20.57 -2.46 66.92
C THR A 46 19.18 -2.27 66.30
N ALA A 47 18.75 -3.20 65.46
CA ALA A 47 17.41 -3.22 64.87
C ALA A 47 16.31 -3.19 65.95
N LYS A 48 15.20 -2.49 65.67
CA LYS A 48 14.07 -2.29 66.61
C LYS A 48 12.86 -3.12 66.17
N PRO A 49 12.02 -3.60 67.11
CA PRO A 49 10.83 -4.35 66.76
C PRO A 49 9.79 -3.46 66.07
N LEU A 50 9.32 -3.87 64.89
CA LEU A 50 8.24 -3.22 64.15
C LEU A 50 6.90 -3.84 64.55
N THR A 51 6.09 -3.11 65.32
CA THR A 51 4.79 -3.57 65.83
C THR A 51 3.59 -2.94 65.13
N ASP A 52 3.80 -1.95 64.24
CA ASP A 52 2.70 -1.26 63.56
C ASP A 52 2.08 -2.16 62.47
N PRO A 53 0.77 -2.44 62.53
CA PRO A 53 0.11 -3.34 61.59
C PRO A 53 0.03 -2.76 60.17
N GLY A 54 -0.02 -1.43 60.02
CA GLY A 54 0.00 -0.79 58.71
C GLY A 54 1.35 -0.96 58.02
N ALA A 55 2.44 -0.75 58.76
CA ALA A 55 3.81 -0.92 58.29
C ALA A 55 4.13 -2.39 57.93
N LEU A 56 3.66 -3.35 58.72
CA LEU A 56 3.77 -4.78 58.41
C LEU A 56 3.04 -5.16 57.11
N LYS A 57 1.87 -4.56 56.87
CA LYS A 57 1.11 -4.76 55.63
C LYS A 57 1.88 -4.26 54.40
N VAL A 58 2.60 -3.13 54.50
CA VAL A 58 3.45 -2.62 53.41
C VAL A 58 4.56 -3.62 53.08
N LEU A 59 5.29 -4.11 54.09
CA LEU A 59 6.34 -5.12 53.89
C LEU A 59 5.78 -6.43 53.32
N GLN A 60 4.62 -6.87 53.79
CA GLN A 60 3.94 -8.05 53.26
C GLN A 60 3.45 -7.87 51.82
N THR A 61 3.19 -6.64 51.39
CA THR A 61 2.72 -6.35 50.04
C THR A 61 3.87 -6.40 49.03
N TRP A 62 4.98 -5.73 49.35
CA TRP A 62 6.10 -5.56 48.40
C TRP A 62 7.20 -6.62 48.54
N CYS A 63 7.42 -7.14 49.75
CA CYS A 63 8.58 -7.98 50.09
C CYS A 63 8.27 -9.12 51.10
N PRO A 64 7.35 -10.06 50.82
CA PRO A 64 7.10 -11.20 51.72
C PRO A 64 8.35 -12.03 52.04
N ASP A 65 9.27 -12.17 51.09
CA ASP A 65 10.51 -12.95 51.29
C ASP A 65 11.37 -12.35 52.39
N PHE A 66 11.36 -11.01 52.53
CA PHE A 66 12.06 -10.32 53.60
C PHE A 66 11.48 -10.68 54.98
N ILE A 67 10.16 -10.87 55.08
CA ILE A 67 9.52 -11.31 56.32
C ILE A 67 9.89 -12.77 56.63
N GLN A 68 9.93 -13.64 55.62
CA GLN A 68 10.31 -15.05 55.80
C GLN A 68 11.76 -15.19 56.26
N ASP A 69 12.67 -14.37 55.73
CA ASP A 69 14.10 -14.46 56.02
C ASP A 69 14.45 -13.92 57.43
N TYR A 70 13.68 -12.97 57.97
CA TYR A 70 14.02 -12.25 59.21
C TYR A 70 12.98 -12.35 60.34
N SER A 71 11.83 -13.03 60.14
CA SER A 71 10.83 -13.24 61.18
C SER A 71 10.69 -14.73 61.52
N GLU A 72 11.02 -15.11 62.75
CA GLU A 72 10.88 -16.49 63.24
C GLU A 72 9.41 -16.89 63.49
N ASP A 73 8.56 -15.93 63.88
CA ASP A 73 7.14 -16.14 64.22
C ASP A 73 6.14 -15.49 63.24
N GLY A 74 6.63 -14.76 62.23
CA GLY A 74 5.82 -13.99 61.27
C GLY A 74 5.09 -12.77 61.83
N LYS A 75 5.31 -12.42 63.12
CA LYS A 75 4.61 -11.33 63.83
C LYS A 75 5.53 -10.29 64.46
N THR A 76 6.73 -10.69 64.87
CA THR A 76 7.76 -9.82 65.42
C THR A 76 8.90 -9.76 64.41
N LEU A 77 9.19 -8.56 63.93
CA LEU A 77 10.23 -8.32 62.92
C LEU A 77 11.10 -7.17 63.43
N ASN A 78 12.38 -7.45 63.67
CA ASN A 78 13.34 -6.41 64.02
C ASN A 78 13.84 -5.75 62.73
N THR A 79 13.59 -4.45 62.57
CA THR A 79 13.96 -3.69 61.36
C THR A 79 14.78 -2.45 61.71
N CYS A 80 15.51 -1.96 60.71
CA CYS A 80 16.20 -0.67 60.77
C CYS A 80 15.33 0.48 60.20
N CYS A 81 14.02 0.29 60.12
CA CYS A 81 13.09 1.28 59.60
C CYS A 81 11.85 1.43 60.50
N GLY A 82 11.29 2.64 60.56
CA GLY A 82 10.05 2.95 61.28
C GLY A 82 8.79 2.91 60.40
N ALA A 83 7.62 3.06 61.02
CA ALA A 83 6.32 3.07 60.32
C ALA A 83 6.19 4.23 59.32
N ASP A 84 6.72 5.42 59.65
CA ASP A 84 6.64 6.58 58.76
C ASP A 84 7.53 6.42 57.52
N GLN A 85 8.75 5.86 57.68
CA GLN A 85 9.61 5.49 56.54
C GLN A 85 8.93 4.49 55.62
N LEU A 86 8.19 3.52 56.18
CA LEU A 86 7.46 2.54 55.38
C LEU A 86 6.25 3.14 54.64
N LYS A 87 5.57 4.15 55.20
CA LYS A 87 4.53 4.91 54.48
C LYS A 87 5.12 5.72 53.33
N THR A 88 6.25 6.39 53.54
CA THR A 88 6.96 7.12 52.48
C THR A 88 7.46 6.17 51.39
N PHE A 89 7.97 5.00 51.79
CA PHE A 89 8.36 3.92 50.88
C PHE A 89 7.18 3.42 50.03
N ASP A 90 6.02 3.18 50.63
CA ASP A 90 4.82 2.72 49.93
C ASP A 90 4.40 3.70 48.83
N ILE A 91 4.39 5.00 49.11
CA ILE A 91 4.07 6.04 48.12
C ILE A 91 5.11 6.06 46.98
N SER A 92 6.39 5.86 47.30
CA SER A 92 7.49 5.95 46.34
C SER A 92 7.57 4.72 45.44
N ILE A 93 7.38 3.51 45.98
CA ILE A 93 7.46 2.27 45.22
C ILE A 93 6.29 2.11 44.25
N ILE A 94 5.11 2.65 44.56
CA ILE A 94 3.95 2.66 43.66
C ILE A 94 4.32 3.27 42.30
N GLN A 95 5.13 4.34 42.28
CA GLN A 95 5.55 4.98 41.02
C GLN A 95 6.36 4.04 40.12
N ALA A 96 7.23 3.21 40.69
CA ALA A 96 7.96 2.19 39.94
C ALA A 96 7.07 1.00 39.58
N ALA A 97 6.16 0.61 40.47
CA ALA A 97 5.20 -0.46 40.25
C ALA A 97 4.28 -0.17 39.06
N ASN A 98 3.92 1.10 38.80
CA ASN A 98 3.14 1.51 37.61
C ASN A 98 3.67 0.96 36.28
N PHE A 99 4.97 0.68 36.20
CA PHE A 99 5.62 0.14 35.01
C PHE A 99 6.03 -1.33 35.19
N LEU A 100 6.54 -1.71 36.36
CA LEU A 100 7.13 -3.03 36.57
C LEU A 100 6.14 -4.11 37.07
N HIS A 101 4.97 -3.73 37.55
CA HIS A 101 3.98 -4.66 38.13
C HIS A 101 3.45 -5.69 37.11
N ARG A 102 3.55 -5.38 35.80
CA ARG A 102 3.20 -6.32 34.71
C ARG A 102 3.99 -7.62 34.76
N CYS A 103 5.22 -7.60 35.28
CA CYS A 103 6.03 -8.80 35.48
C CYS A 103 6.29 -9.04 36.97
N PRO A 104 5.57 -9.99 37.62
CA PRO A 104 5.70 -10.29 39.04
C PRO A 104 7.13 -10.64 39.47
N SER A 105 7.86 -11.40 38.65
CA SER A 105 9.25 -11.78 38.94
C SER A 105 10.20 -10.58 38.98
N CYS A 106 9.98 -9.60 38.10
CA CYS A 106 10.70 -8.33 38.09
C CYS A 106 10.35 -7.51 39.35
N MET A 107 9.06 -7.28 39.60
CA MET A 107 8.62 -6.46 40.72
C MET A 107 9.02 -7.07 42.07
N ARG A 108 8.98 -8.39 42.21
CA ARG A 108 9.39 -9.10 43.43
C ARG A 108 10.88 -8.95 43.70
N THR A 109 11.71 -9.15 42.67
CA THR A 109 13.18 -9.01 42.80
C THR A 109 13.56 -7.56 43.10
N PHE A 110 12.92 -6.61 42.44
CA PHE A 110 13.14 -5.17 42.65
C PHE A 110 12.67 -4.70 44.03
N GLY A 111 11.46 -5.12 44.44
CA GLY A 111 10.92 -4.85 45.77
C GLY A 111 11.84 -5.36 46.86
N ARG A 112 12.28 -6.62 46.78
CA ARG A 112 13.22 -7.21 47.75
C ARG A 112 14.49 -6.38 47.91
N PHE A 113 15.07 -5.91 46.81
CA PHE A 113 16.23 -5.02 46.85
C PHE A 113 15.95 -3.73 47.64
N LEU A 114 14.82 -3.08 47.40
CA LEU A 114 14.48 -1.84 48.11
C LEU A 114 14.15 -2.08 49.60
N CYS A 115 13.49 -3.20 49.94
CA CYS A 115 13.22 -3.53 51.33
C CYS A 115 14.51 -3.82 52.13
N GLU A 116 15.48 -4.49 51.51
CA GLU A 116 16.80 -4.69 52.11
C GLU A 116 17.54 -3.36 52.29
N LEU A 117 17.50 -2.48 51.28
CA LEU A 117 18.05 -1.13 51.37
C LEU A 117 17.43 -0.32 52.53
N VAL A 118 16.11 -0.35 52.70
CA VAL A 118 15.40 0.50 53.67
C VAL A 118 15.37 -0.06 55.09
N CYS A 119 15.13 -1.36 55.24
CA CYS A 119 14.68 -1.95 56.51
C CYS A 119 15.56 -3.08 57.06
N SER A 120 16.58 -3.55 56.32
CA SER A 120 17.36 -4.73 56.73
C SER A 120 17.97 -4.60 58.12
N PRO A 121 17.91 -5.64 58.97
CA PRO A 121 18.50 -5.59 60.31
C PRO A 121 20.05 -5.55 60.30
N VAL A 122 20.66 -5.80 59.14
CA VAL A 122 22.12 -5.90 58.95
C VAL A 122 22.67 -4.85 57.97
N GLN A 123 22.02 -3.68 57.87
CA GLN A 123 22.41 -2.59 56.95
C GLN A 123 23.91 -2.23 57.00
N SER A 124 24.51 -2.19 58.19
CA SER A 124 25.93 -1.81 58.37
C SER A 124 26.92 -2.72 57.63
N ARG A 125 26.52 -3.92 57.18
CA ARG A 125 27.38 -4.83 56.41
C ARG A 125 27.66 -4.35 54.98
N TYR A 126 26.74 -3.59 54.40
CA TYR A 126 26.79 -3.18 53.00
C TYR A 126 26.40 -1.71 52.77
N MET A 127 26.18 -0.93 53.83
CA MET A 127 25.88 0.50 53.75
C MET A 127 26.85 1.33 54.59
N ASN A 128 27.28 2.47 54.05
CA ASN A 128 28.16 3.42 54.73
C ASN A 128 27.68 4.86 54.50
N VAL A 129 27.60 5.68 55.55
CA VAL A 129 27.21 7.09 55.42
C VAL A 129 28.44 7.94 55.15
N THR A 130 28.46 8.62 54.00
CA THR A 130 29.60 9.45 53.59
C THR A 130 29.41 10.91 53.97
N LYS A 131 28.17 11.42 53.93
CA LYS A 131 27.88 12.84 54.19
C LYS A 131 26.58 13.04 54.95
N LEU A 132 26.66 13.87 55.99
CA LEU A 132 25.50 14.39 56.70
C LEU A 132 25.19 15.83 56.25
N THR A 133 23.96 16.28 56.47
CA THR A 133 23.57 17.67 56.24
C THR A 133 24.38 18.64 57.12
N LYS A 134 24.41 19.93 56.76
CA LYS A 134 25.17 20.96 57.53
C LYS A 134 24.73 21.08 59.00
N THR A 135 23.50 20.64 59.30
CA THR A 135 22.93 20.58 60.66
C THR A 135 23.35 19.32 61.42
N GLY A 136 23.89 18.31 60.73
CA GLY A 136 24.36 17.04 61.30
C GLY A 136 23.26 16.03 61.63
N PHE A 137 21.99 16.38 61.44
CA PHE A 137 20.84 15.57 61.87
C PHE A 137 20.30 14.62 60.80
N SER A 138 20.70 14.78 59.54
CA SER A 138 20.11 14.04 58.41
C SER A 138 21.18 13.51 57.45
N ILE A 139 20.94 12.36 56.83
CA ILE A 139 21.85 11.76 55.85
C ILE A 139 21.68 12.45 54.49
N GLN A 140 22.78 12.96 53.92
CA GLN A 140 22.80 13.59 52.60
C GLN A 140 23.33 12.65 51.52
N GLU A 141 24.35 11.84 51.84
CA GLU A 141 24.99 10.93 50.90
C GLU A 141 25.42 9.64 51.62
N LEU A 142 25.24 8.51 50.95
CA LEU A 142 25.64 7.19 51.42
C LEU A 142 26.13 6.29 50.28
N GLU A 143 26.94 5.30 50.64
CA GLU A 143 27.42 4.24 49.77
C GLU A 143 26.66 2.93 50.05
N PHE A 144 26.26 2.24 48.99
CA PHE A 144 25.63 0.93 49.03
C PHE A 144 26.46 -0.09 48.24
N HIS A 145 27.03 -1.07 48.93
CA HIS A 145 27.92 -2.07 48.36
C HIS A 145 27.11 -3.25 47.81
N ILE A 146 27.04 -3.39 46.48
CA ILE A 146 26.17 -4.36 45.79
C ILE A 146 26.92 -5.14 44.71
N ALA A 147 26.71 -6.46 44.65
CA ALA A 147 27.38 -7.28 43.63
C ALA A 147 26.91 -6.93 42.20
N ASP A 148 27.86 -6.76 41.27
CA ASP A 148 27.56 -6.52 39.84
C ASP A 148 26.65 -7.61 39.25
N SER A 149 26.88 -8.87 39.63
CA SER A 149 26.05 -10.00 39.18
C SER A 149 24.58 -9.87 39.63
N TYR A 150 24.35 -9.28 40.81
CA TYR A 150 23.01 -9.07 41.32
C TYR A 150 22.32 -7.92 40.58
N MET A 151 22.99 -6.77 40.42
CA MET A 151 22.46 -5.65 39.62
C MET A 151 22.11 -6.08 38.19
N GLN A 152 22.98 -6.85 37.53
CA GLN A 152 22.72 -7.38 36.20
C GLN A 152 21.55 -8.38 36.20
N GLY A 153 21.44 -9.21 37.24
CA GLY A 153 20.31 -10.12 37.42
C GLY A 153 18.97 -9.38 37.52
N VAL A 154 18.87 -8.38 38.41
CA VAL A 154 17.64 -7.57 38.56
C VAL A 154 17.29 -6.87 37.25
N TYR A 155 18.28 -6.25 36.59
CA TYR A 155 18.09 -5.61 35.29
C TYR A 155 17.60 -6.58 34.22
N ASN A 156 18.21 -7.77 34.11
CA ASN A 156 17.83 -8.76 33.10
C ASN A 156 16.40 -9.29 33.28
N THR A 157 15.90 -9.37 34.52
CA THR A 157 14.50 -9.76 34.77
C THR A 157 13.51 -8.66 34.35
N CYS A 158 13.91 -7.39 34.39
CA CYS A 158 13.04 -6.25 34.12
C CYS A 158 13.21 -5.62 32.73
N LYS A 159 14.29 -5.94 31.99
CA LYS A 159 14.66 -5.26 30.73
C LYS A 159 13.61 -5.36 29.61
N SER A 160 12.82 -6.44 29.62
CA SER A 160 11.85 -6.76 28.55
C SER A 160 10.41 -6.39 28.91
N VAL A 161 10.17 -5.81 30.10
CA VAL A 161 8.82 -5.42 30.52
C VAL A 161 8.30 -4.34 29.59
N SER A 162 7.13 -4.58 29.02
CA SER A 162 6.51 -3.70 28.03
C SER A 162 5.71 -2.57 28.71
N ASN A 163 5.57 -1.44 28.03
CA ASN A 163 4.70 -0.34 28.41
C ASN A 163 3.63 -0.13 27.30
N PRO A 164 2.44 -0.76 27.42
CA PRO A 164 1.43 -0.79 26.36
C PRO A 164 0.97 0.58 25.86
N ALA A 165 0.86 1.57 26.74
CA ALA A 165 0.52 2.96 26.42
C ALA A 165 1.44 3.58 25.36
N THR A 166 2.70 3.14 25.35
CA THR A 166 3.77 3.68 24.51
C THR A 166 4.16 2.75 23.38
N GLY A 167 3.89 1.45 23.52
CA GLY A 167 4.46 0.41 22.65
C GLY A 167 5.98 0.22 22.84
N GLU A 168 6.59 0.83 23.87
CA GLU A 168 8.02 0.73 24.21
C GLU A 168 8.24 -0.08 25.49
N LEU A 169 9.48 -0.12 26.02
CA LEU A 169 9.83 -0.86 27.22
C LEU A 169 9.75 0.03 28.47
N ALA A 170 9.33 -0.52 29.60
CA ALA A 170 9.27 0.17 30.89
C ALA A 170 10.61 0.79 31.29
N MET A 171 11.72 0.12 30.97
CA MET A 171 13.07 0.59 31.28
C MET A 171 13.46 1.89 30.57
N ASP A 172 12.79 2.26 29.48
CA ASP A 172 13.04 3.53 28.79
C ASP A 172 12.63 4.74 29.63
N VAL A 173 11.59 4.56 30.43
CA VAL A 173 11.13 5.56 31.40
C VAL A 173 11.97 5.52 32.66
N LEU A 174 12.32 4.33 33.16
CA LEU A 174 12.95 4.14 34.47
C LEU A 174 14.47 4.37 34.52
N CYS A 175 15.13 4.55 33.38
CA CYS A 175 16.59 4.74 33.28
C CYS A 175 16.99 6.20 33.00
N ALA A 176 16.12 7.15 33.36
CA ALA A 176 16.05 8.51 32.83
C ALA A 176 17.30 9.39 33.03
N LYS A 177 18.27 9.24 32.12
CA LYS A 177 19.39 10.13 31.75
C LYS A 177 20.50 9.37 31.01
N ALA A 178 20.55 8.05 31.17
CA ALA A 178 21.61 7.24 30.60
C ALA A 178 21.43 7.09 29.10
N ILE A 179 22.53 7.28 28.36
CA ILE A 179 22.57 7.06 26.92
C ILE A 179 22.27 5.57 26.69
N ASP A 180 23.14 4.65 27.09
CA ASP A 180 22.83 3.21 27.08
C ASP A 180 22.37 2.76 28.47
N CYS A 181 21.11 2.34 28.58
CA CYS A 181 20.59 1.81 29.83
C CYS A 181 21.20 0.44 30.12
N SER A 182 22.32 0.44 30.84
CA SER A 182 22.92 -0.75 31.46
C SER A 182 22.41 -0.90 32.89
N ALA A 183 22.63 -2.07 33.48
CA ALA A 183 22.32 -2.28 34.89
C ALA A 183 22.97 -1.20 35.79
N ARG A 184 24.24 -0.87 35.57
CA ARG A 184 24.94 0.16 36.37
C ARG A 184 24.32 1.53 36.22
N GLU A 185 23.95 1.93 35.02
CA GLU A 185 23.35 3.24 34.77
C GLU A 185 21.92 3.34 35.34
N TRP A 186 21.15 2.25 35.28
CA TRP A 186 19.84 2.20 35.93
C TRP A 186 19.96 2.35 37.46
N PHE A 187 20.85 1.60 38.09
CA PHE A 187 21.10 1.74 39.54
C PHE A 187 21.66 3.12 39.88
N ARG A 188 22.54 3.69 39.05
CA ARG A 188 23.03 5.07 39.22
C ARG A 188 21.89 6.09 39.19
N PHE A 189 20.92 5.93 38.29
CA PHE A 189 19.72 6.75 38.26
C PHE A 189 18.88 6.56 39.52
N LEU A 190 18.64 5.33 39.96
CA LEU A 190 17.92 5.06 41.21
C LEU A 190 18.57 5.74 42.42
N GLY A 191 19.89 5.86 42.45
CA GLY A 191 20.63 6.52 43.52
C GLY A 191 20.71 8.04 43.42
N ASN A 192 20.37 8.62 42.26
CA ASN A 192 20.42 10.05 42.00
C ASN A 192 19.30 10.48 41.05
N ASN A 193 18.06 10.48 41.56
CA ASN A 193 16.86 10.89 40.85
C ASN A 193 16.16 12.07 41.56
N PRO A 194 15.33 12.86 40.85
CA PRO A 194 14.65 14.02 41.44
C PRO A 194 13.58 13.67 42.50
N TYR A 195 13.25 12.39 42.67
CA TYR A 195 12.28 11.90 43.64
C TYR A 195 12.96 11.42 44.95
N LEU A 196 14.30 11.42 45.01
CA LEU A 196 15.08 11.02 46.17
C LEU A 196 15.73 12.25 46.82
N GLY A 197 15.50 12.44 48.13
CA GLY A 197 16.01 13.61 48.87
C GLY A 197 17.52 13.57 49.17
N PHE A 198 18.14 12.39 49.07
CA PHE A 198 19.56 12.12 49.35
C PHE A 198 20.19 11.32 48.21
N VAL A 199 21.52 11.23 48.18
CA VAL A 199 22.24 10.52 47.12
C VAL A 199 22.73 9.16 47.61
N ILE A 200 22.52 8.11 46.81
CA ILE A 200 23.02 6.76 47.04
C ILE A 200 24.03 6.41 45.96
N ASN A 201 25.27 6.14 46.36
CA ASN A 201 26.32 5.68 45.48
C ASN A 201 26.41 4.15 45.53
N TYR A 202 26.03 3.48 44.45
CA TYR A 202 26.15 2.03 44.33
C TYR A 202 27.58 1.64 43.95
N ILE A 203 28.24 0.87 44.81
CA ILE A 203 29.63 0.44 44.63
C ILE A 203 29.67 -1.08 44.45
N SER A 204 30.22 -1.55 43.33
CA SER A 204 30.32 -2.99 43.04
C SER A 204 31.71 -3.58 43.15
N ASN A 205 32.74 -2.75 43.27
CA ASN A 205 34.12 -3.16 43.50
C ASN A 205 34.50 -2.84 44.95
N VAL A 206 34.89 -3.85 45.72
CA VAL A 206 35.37 -3.68 47.09
C VAL A 206 36.88 -3.48 47.08
N ILE A 207 37.35 -2.37 47.64
CA ILE A 207 38.78 -2.10 47.91
C ILE A 207 39.11 -2.39 49.39
N ASP A 208 38.10 -2.59 50.23
CA ASP A 208 38.19 -2.61 51.69
C ASP A 208 37.49 -3.84 52.28
N ASP A 209 38.22 -4.74 52.94
CA ASP A 209 37.72 -6.03 53.50
C ASP A 209 36.63 -5.86 54.58
N ARG A 210 36.27 -4.62 54.94
CA ARG A 210 35.25 -4.27 55.94
C ARG A 210 33.80 -4.39 55.47
N PHE A 211 33.54 -4.39 54.17
CA PHE A 211 32.17 -4.40 53.62
C PHE A 211 31.91 -5.65 52.77
N HIS A 212 30.76 -6.28 53.00
CA HIS A 212 30.29 -7.38 52.16
C HIS A 212 29.43 -6.86 51.01
N LEU A 213 29.61 -7.40 49.82
CA LEU A 213 28.73 -7.10 48.69
C LEU A 213 27.36 -7.74 48.92
N PHE A 214 26.30 -6.92 48.89
CA PHE A 214 24.94 -7.43 48.94
C PHE A 214 24.65 -8.34 47.73
N LYS A 215 24.12 -9.53 48.03
CA LYS A 215 23.69 -10.54 47.05
C LYS A 215 22.47 -11.27 47.57
N ALA A 216 21.41 -11.33 46.76
CA ALA A 216 20.19 -12.08 47.04
C ALA A 216 19.83 -12.98 45.84
N PRO A 217 18.96 -14.00 45.99
CA PRO A 217 18.48 -14.78 44.86
C PRO A 217 17.67 -13.91 43.90
N VAL A 218 17.95 -14.04 42.60
CA VAL A 218 17.22 -13.36 41.51
C VAL A 218 16.27 -14.36 40.86
N ILE A 219 15.01 -13.97 40.71
CA ILE A 219 14.00 -14.78 40.03
C ILE A 219 14.04 -14.45 38.54
N PRO A 220 14.34 -15.41 37.63
CA PRO A 220 14.30 -15.16 36.19
C PRO A 220 12.86 -14.97 35.72
N CYS A 221 12.65 -14.17 34.66
CA CYS A 221 11.31 -13.76 34.23
C CYS A 221 10.43 -14.92 33.70
N ASN A 222 11.06 -16.01 33.24
CA ASN A 222 10.38 -17.22 32.77
C ASN A 222 9.95 -18.19 33.89
N LYS A 223 10.26 -17.89 35.15
CA LYS A 223 9.83 -18.70 36.30
C LYS A 223 8.77 -17.96 37.14
N PRO A 224 7.79 -18.71 37.69
CA PRO A 224 6.83 -18.16 38.65
C PRO A 224 7.52 -17.76 39.95
N VAL A 225 6.97 -16.77 40.65
CA VAL A 225 7.46 -16.29 41.96
C VAL A 225 7.05 -17.24 43.07
N ASP A 226 5.79 -17.68 43.07
CA ASP A 226 5.16 -18.56 44.06
C ASP A 226 4.25 -19.58 43.36
N ASN A 227 3.83 -20.64 44.06
CA ASN A 227 2.85 -21.61 43.52
C ASN A 227 1.49 -20.99 43.10
N LYS A 228 1.22 -19.74 43.48
CA LYS A 228 -0.01 -19.00 43.15
C LYS A 228 0.15 -18.05 41.95
N THR A 229 1.37 -17.67 41.60
CA THR A 229 1.64 -16.67 40.54
C THR A 229 2.22 -17.36 39.32
N LEU A 230 1.80 -16.94 38.12
CA LEU A 230 2.39 -17.43 36.88
C LEU A 230 3.69 -16.68 36.55
N ALA A 231 4.51 -17.26 35.67
CA ALA A 231 5.64 -16.56 35.08
C ALA A 231 5.19 -15.34 34.26
N CYS A 232 6.13 -14.43 33.97
CA CYS A 232 5.84 -13.25 33.16
C CYS A 232 5.42 -13.66 31.73
N SER A 233 4.53 -12.89 31.10
CA SER A 233 4.04 -13.18 29.76
C SER A 233 5.13 -12.98 28.70
N CYS A 234 4.91 -13.53 27.49
CA CYS A 234 5.82 -13.38 26.36
C CYS A 234 6.09 -11.91 25.99
N MET A 235 5.08 -11.03 26.13
CA MET A 235 5.23 -9.61 25.85
C MET A 235 6.20 -8.91 26.82
N ASP A 236 6.21 -9.33 28.09
CA ASP A 236 7.01 -8.75 29.17
C ASP A 236 8.32 -9.52 29.45
N CYS A 237 8.48 -10.71 28.88
CA CYS A 237 9.66 -11.58 29.00
C CYS A 237 9.82 -12.42 27.73
N GLU A 238 10.85 -12.13 26.93
CA GLU A 238 11.12 -12.86 25.69
C GLU A 238 11.42 -14.34 25.93
N ASP A 239 12.06 -14.66 27.06
CA ASP A 239 12.39 -16.04 27.46
C ASP A 239 11.15 -16.88 27.82
N SER A 240 9.99 -16.24 28.01
CA SER A 240 8.70 -16.91 28.23
C SER A 240 7.93 -17.20 26.94
N CYS A 241 8.41 -16.75 25.78
CA CYS A 241 7.68 -16.90 24.53
C CYS A 241 7.66 -18.36 24.04
N PRO A 242 6.52 -18.85 23.51
CA PRO A 242 6.51 -20.12 22.79
C PRO A 242 7.38 -19.99 21.54
N LEU A 243 7.98 -21.11 21.10
CA LEU A 243 8.76 -21.15 19.86
C LEU A 243 7.92 -20.53 18.71
N PRO A 244 8.50 -19.65 17.88
CA PRO A 244 7.76 -19.01 16.81
C PRO A 244 7.18 -20.08 15.88
N ASP A 245 5.88 -19.97 15.60
CA ASP A 245 5.29 -20.74 14.51
C ASP A 245 6.09 -20.39 13.25
N LYS A 246 6.56 -21.39 12.50
CA LYS A 246 7.25 -21.15 11.22
C LYS A 246 6.27 -20.40 10.32
N ILE A 247 6.44 -19.09 10.18
CA ILE A 247 5.74 -18.31 9.17
C ILE A 247 6.13 -18.95 7.83
N PRO A 248 5.18 -19.42 7.01
CA PRO A 248 5.51 -20.04 5.75
C PRO A 248 6.33 -19.04 4.92
N GLU A 249 7.59 -19.35 4.65
CA GLU A 249 8.39 -18.57 3.72
C GLU A 249 7.63 -18.50 2.40
N VAL A 250 7.51 -17.29 1.85
CA VAL A 250 6.92 -17.07 0.53
C VAL A 250 7.62 -18.01 -0.44
N THR A 251 6.87 -18.94 -1.03
CA THR A 251 7.39 -19.98 -1.91
C THR A 251 8.19 -19.33 -3.03
N LYS A 252 9.51 -19.41 -2.94
CA LYS A 252 10.40 -19.02 -4.05
C LYS A 252 10.01 -19.84 -5.28
N PRO A 253 10.04 -19.25 -6.49
CA PRO A 253 9.78 -20.00 -7.71
C PRO A 253 10.71 -21.22 -7.77
N LEU A 254 10.17 -22.37 -8.18
CA LEU A 254 10.90 -23.63 -8.23
C LEU A 254 12.06 -23.50 -9.25
N GLN A 255 13.30 -23.51 -8.78
CA GLN A 255 14.52 -23.44 -9.58
C GLN A 255 15.16 -24.84 -9.70
N ILE A 256 15.59 -25.22 -10.90
CA ILE A 256 16.36 -26.44 -11.15
C ILE A 256 17.72 -25.99 -11.69
N ALA A 257 18.81 -26.29 -10.97
CA ALA A 257 20.18 -25.89 -11.33
C ALA A 257 20.33 -24.37 -11.59
N ASP A 258 19.79 -23.53 -10.69
CA ASP A 258 19.78 -22.06 -10.77
C ASP A 258 19.09 -21.44 -12.00
N ILE A 259 18.34 -22.24 -12.76
CA ILE A 259 17.52 -21.79 -13.89
C ILE A 259 16.05 -21.97 -13.53
N ASP A 260 15.24 -20.94 -13.82
CA ASP A 260 13.79 -20.97 -13.60
C ASP A 260 13.15 -22.10 -14.41
N ILE A 261 12.30 -22.92 -13.77
CA ILE A 261 11.65 -24.07 -14.43
C ILE A 261 10.86 -23.67 -15.68
N LEU A 262 10.36 -22.43 -15.72
CA LEU A 262 9.59 -21.92 -16.85
C LEU A 262 10.46 -21.75 -18.10
N ILE A 263 11.72 -21.36 -17.95
CA ILE A 263 12.71 -21.24 -19.04
C ILE A 263 13.04 -22.63 -19.61
N ILE A 264 13.18 -23.62 -18.73
CA ILE A 264 13.43 -25.01 -19.15
C ILE A 264 12.20 -25.55 -19.89
N SER A 265 11.00 -25.29 -19.37
CA SER A 265 9.75 -25.73 -19.99
C SER A 265 9.49 -25.07 -21.35
N SER A 266 9.83 -23.79 -21.52
CA SER A 266 9.67 -23.08 -22.79
C SER A 266 10.69 -23.54 -23.83
N ALA A 267 11.93 -23.82 -23.43
CA ALA A 267 12.95 -24.41 -24.30
C ALA A 267 12.55 -25.83 -24.76
N ALA A 268 11.98 -26.64 -23.87
CA ALA A 268 11.46 -27.96 -24.21
C ALA A 268 10.27 -27.87 -25.19
N LEU A 269 9.34 -26.94 -24.95
CA LEU A 269 8.21 -26.67 -25.84
C LEU A 269 8.69 -26.24 -27.24
N PHE A 270 9.68 -25.35 -27.31
CA PHE A 270 10.29 -24.91 -28.57
C PHE A 270 10.89 -26.07 -29.35
N CYS A 271 11.66 -26.94 -28.68
CA CYS A 271 12.24 -28.13 -29.30
C CYS A 271 11.15 -29.07 -29.83
N LEU A 272 10.06 -29.26 -29.07
CA LEU A 272 8.93 -30.11 -29.46
C LEU A 272 8.17 -29.52 -30.65
N ILE A 273 7.93 -28.21 -30.69
CA ILE A 273 7.28 -27.53 -31.82
C ILE A 273 8.16 -27.62 -33.07
N ILE A 274 9.48 -27.47 -32.95
CA ILE A 274 10.39 -27.64 -34.09
C ILE A 274 10.41 -29.09 -34.58
N LEU A 275 10.49 -30.07 -33.68
CA LEU A 275 10.49 -31.49 -34.06
C LEU A 275 9.17 -31.88 -34.75
N THR A 276 8.03 -31.42 -34.23
CA THR A 276 6.72 -31.64 -34.86
C THR A 276 6.57 -30.91 -36.20
N PHE A 277 7.10 -29.70 -36.33
CA PHE A 277 7.09 -28.97 -37.60
C PHE A 277 8.02 -29.61 -38.64
N ALA A 278 9.23 -30.01 -38.24
CA ALA A 278 10.18 -30.70 -39.10
C ALA A 278 9.62 -32.05 -39.58
N THR A 279 9.04 -32.84 -38.67
CA THR A 279 8.36 -34.09 -39.03
C THR A 279 7.15 -33.85 -39.93
N TYR A 280 6.36 -32.80 -39.69
CA TYR A 280 5.25 -32.42 -40.58
C TYR A 280 5.75 -32.05 -41.99
N VAL A 281 6.81 -31.24 -42.11
CA VAL A 281 7.39 -30.86 -43.40
C VAL A 281 7.96 -32.08 -44.13
N ILE A 282 8.66 -32.98 -43.42
CA ILE A 282 9.19 -34.23 -43.99
C ILE A 282 8.04 -35.15 -44.41
N TYR A 283 7.01 -35.30 -43.58
CA TYR A 283 5.82 -36.10 -43.87
C TYR A 283 5.06 -35.55 -45.08
N PHE A 284 4.87 -34.23 -45.18
CA PHE A 284 4.18 -33.60 -46.29
C PHE A 284 4.99 -33.69 -47.60
N LYS A 285 6.32 -33.54 -47.51
CA LYS A 285 7.24 -33.78 -48.63
C LYS A 285 7.16 -35.24 -49.11
N ASN A 286 7.19 -36.20 -48.18
CA ASN A 286 7.06 -37.63 -48.50
C ASN A 286 5.66 -37.96 -49.04
N MET A 287 4.60 -37.34 -48.52
CA MET A 287 3.24 -37.51 -49.02
C MET A 287 3.09 -36.96 -50.44
N LEU A 288 3.65 -35.79 -50.75
CA LEU A 288 3.66 -35.21 -52.11
C LEU A 288 4.43 -36.08 -53.09
N ILE A 289 5.59 -36.63 -52.69
CA ILE A 289 6.37 -37.58 -53.49
C ILE A 289 5.56 -38.88 -53.70
N ASN A 290 4.85 -39.37 -52.68
CA ASN A 290 3.98 -40.55 -52.82
C ASN A 290 2.70 -40.26 -53.64
N LYS A 291 2.17 -39.03 -53.62
CA LYS A 291 0.96 -38.64 -54.37
C LYS A 291 1.25 -38.42 -55.86
N GLN A 292 2.45 -37.95 -56.21
CA GLN A 292 2.91 -37.92 -57.61
C GLN A 292 2.96 -39.33 -58.23
N ASN A 293 3.13 -40.38 -57.42
CA ASN A 293 3.05 -41.77 -57.90
C ASN A 293 1.62 -42.33 -58.00
N ILE A 294 0.61 -41.68 -57.40
CA ILE A 294 -0.78 -42.19 -57.32
C ILE A 294 -1.74 -41.43 -58.27
N GLU A 295 -1.48 -40.16 -58.62
CA GLU A 295 -2.34 -39.34 -59.48
C GLU A 295 -2.22 -39.64 -61.01
N LYS A 296 -1.92 -40.89 -61.39
CA LYS A 296 -2.12 -41.38 -62.76
C LYS A 296 -3.50 -42.01 -62.99
N TYR A 297 -4.30 -42.22 -61.94
CA TYR A 297 -5.66 -42.75 -62.09
C TYR A 297 -6.64 -42.07 -61.13
N LYS A 298 -7.82 -41.74 -61.69
CA LYS A 298 -9.11 -41.45 -61.03
C LYS A 298 -9.50 -39.97 -60.87
N TYR A 299 -9.91 -39.38 -61.99
CA TYR A 299 -10.95 -38.33 -61.99
C TYR A 299 -12.31 -38.99 -61.72
N ILE A 300 -12.94 -38.65 -60.60
CA ILE A 300 -14.39 -38.82 -60.41
C ILE A 300 -14.95 -37.45 -60.09
N ILE A 301 -15.85 -37.03 -60.97
CA ILE A 301 -16.75 -35.88 -60.79
C ILE A 301 -17.69 -36.24 -59.65
N THR A 302 -17.66 -35.45 -58.58
CA THR A 302 -18.79 -35.30 -57.67
C THR A 302 -19.21 -33.85 -57.73
N GLU A 303 -19.94 -33.54 -58.79
CA GLU A 303 -20.84 -32.39 -58.83
C GLU A 303 -21.97 -32.73 -57.86
N ASN A 304 -21.85 -32.31 -56.60
CA ASN A 304 -22.97 -32.03 -55.71
C ASN A 304 -22.44 -31.52 -54.37
N ILE A 305 -23.03 -30.41 -53.89
CA ILE A 305 -22.82 -29.72 -52.62
C ILE A 305 -21.68 -28.68 -52.62
N LYS A 306 -21.92 -27.54 -53.30
CA LYS A 306 -21.58 -26.19 -52.80
C LYS A 306 -22.16 -25.03 -53.62
N THR A 307 -23.08 -25.29 -54.54
CA THR A 307 -23.88 -24.26 -55.23
C THR A 307 -25.26 -24.15 -54.58
N GLU A 308 -25.32 -23.43 -53.45
CA GLU A 308 -26.47 -22.71 -52.88
C GLU A 308 -26.27 -22.54 -51.37
N ASN A 309 -25.35 -21.67 -50.98
CA ASN A 309 -25.57 -20.88 -49.78
C ASN A 309 -25.21 -19.45 -50.16
N ARG A 310 -26.19 -18.74 -50.75
CA ARG A 310 -26.15 -17.27 -50.74
C ARG A 310 -26.02 -16.89 -49.27
N ASN A 311 -24.85 -16.39 -48.86
CA ASN A 311 -24.64 -15.91 -47.50
C ASN A 311 -25.79 -14.96 -47.16
N ILE A 312 -26.66 -15.36 -46.24
CA ILE A 312 -27.82 -14.58 -45.80
C ILE A 312 -27.37 -13.16 -45.47
N LEU A 313 -26.20 -13.03 -44.84
CA LEU A 313 -25.57 -11.77 -44.48
C LEU A 313 -25.26 -10.87 -45.70
N GLU A 314 -24.74 -11.40 -46.81
CA GLU A 314 -24.50 -10.59 -48.03
C GLU A 314 -25.82 -10.05 -48.61
N THR A 315 -26.87 -10.89 -48.63
CA THR A 315 -28.20 -10.50 -49.11
C THR A 315 -28.80 -9.43 -48.20
N VAL A 316 -28.67 -9.57 -46.88
CA VAL A 316 -29.15 -8.58 -45.91
C VAL A 316 -28.42 -7.25 -46.10
N PHE A 317 -27.08 -7.26 -46.16
CA PHE A 317 -26.31 -6.03 -46.37
C PHE A 317 -26.54 -5.39 -47.75
N TYR A 318 -26.85 -6.17 -48.79
CA TYR A 318 -27.30 -5.63 -50.08
C TYR A 318 -28.57 -4.79 -49.94
N HIS A 319 -29.60 -5.34 -49.29
CA HIS A 319 -30.88 -4.66 -49.11
C HIS A 319 -30.77 -3.45 -48.17
N ILE A 320 -30.01 -3.58 -47.08
CA ILE A 320 -29.73 -2.47 -46.15
C ILE A 320 -29.03 -1.32 -46.89
N GLY A 321 -27.98 -1.63 -47.66
CA GLY A 321 -27.22 -0.62 -48.41
C GLY A 321 -28.09 0.08 -49.46
N LYS A 322 -28.89 -0.68 -50.21
CA LYS A 322 -29.84 -0.14 -51.20
C LYS A 322 -30.90 0.75 -50.53
N TYR A 323 -31.42 0.34 -49.37
CA TYR A 323 -32.42 1.10 -48.64
C TYR A 323 -31.90 2.48 -48.19
N PHE A 324 -30.75 2.51 -47.52
CA PHE A 324 -30.16 3.78 -47.04
C PHE A 324 -29.61 4.64 -48.18
N ALA A 325 -29.07 4.04 -49.26
CA ALA A 325 -28.61 4.78 -50.43
C ALA A 325 -29.76 5.40 -51.25
N SER A 326 -30.95 4.80 -51.26
CA SER A 326 -32.12 5.35 -51.97
C SER A 326 -32.86 6.41 -51.15
N ARG A 327 -32.84 6.32 -49.81
CA ARG A 327 -33.59 7.19 -48.88
C ARG A 327 -32.67 7.94 -47.90
N THR A 328 -31.68 8.65 -48.44
CA THR A 328 -30.64 9.33 -47.65
C THR A 328 -31.20 10.36 -46.66
N GLN A 329 -32.19 11.16 -47.06
CA GLN A 329 -32.81 12.19 -46.21
C GLN A 329 -33.46 11.61 -44.94
N ILE A 330 -34.14 10.47 -45.06
CA ILE A 330 -34.79 9.81 -43.92
C ILE A 330 -33.72 9.28 -42.95
N SER A 331 -32.62 8.73 -43.47
CA SER A 331 -31.49 8.27 -42.65
C SER A 331 -30.90 9.39 -41.80
N PHE A 332 -30.66 10.57 -42.39
CA PHE A 332 -30.14 11.71 -41.63
C PHE A 332 -31.13 12.25 -40.60
N LEU A 333 -32.43 12.29 -40.93
CA LEU A 333 -33.45 12.73 -39.98
C LEU A 333 -33.49 11.81 -38.75
N ILE A 334 -33.51 10.49 -38.95
CA ILE A 334 -33.50 9.52 -37.86
C ILE A 334 -32.25 9.66 -37.00
N ALA A 335 -31.07 9.74 -37.62
CA ALA A 335 -29.83 9.90 -36.88
C ALA A 335 -29.77 11.25 -36.14
N ALA A 336 -30.22 12.35 -36.74
CA ALA A 336 -30.29 13.64 -36.08
C ALA A 336 -31.22 13.62 -34.86
N CYS A 337 -32.40 13.00 -34.97
CA CYS A 337 -33.32 12.81 -33.83
C CYS A 337 -32.70 11.94 -32.74
N MET A 338 -32.01 10.87 -33.12
CA MET A 338 -31.34 9.97 -32.18
C MET A 338 -30.19 10.67 -31.45
N ILE A 339 -29.35 11.41 -32.18
CA ILE A 339 -28.23 12.18 -31.61
C ILE A 339 -28.76 13.24 -30.65
N THR A 340 -29.76 14.04 -31.03
CA THR A 340 -30.30 15.08 -30.14
C THR A 340 -30.96 14.50 -28.89
N SER A 341 -31.73 13.42 -29.04
CA SER A 341 -32.38 12.77 -27.90
C SER A 341 -31.39 12.15 -26.92
N LEU A 342 -30.34 11.48 -27.40
CA LEU A 342 -29.36 10.84 -26.53
C LEU A 342 -28.40 11.86 -25.91
N CYS A 343 -27.95 12.86 -26.67
CA CYS A 343 -27.07 13.93 -26.16
C CYS A 343 -27.73 14.76 -25.06
N HIS A 344 -29.06 14.85 -24.99
CA HIS A 344 -29.75 15.49 -23.86
C HIS A 344 -29.36 14.85 -22.51
N GLY A 345 -29.05 13.55 -22.51
CA GLY A 345 -28.59 12.81 -21.34
C GLY A 345 -27.29 13.32 -20.71
N ILE A 346 -26.49 14.10 -21.45
CA ILE A 346 -25.23 14.67 -20.96
C ILE A 346 -25.46 15.59 -19.75
N HIS A 347 -26.62 16.25 -19.66
CA HIS A 347 -26.96 17.12 -18.53
C HIS A 347 -27.13 16.39 -17.19
N PHE A 348 -27.41 15.07 -17.21
CA PHE A 348 -27.64 14.27 -16.01
C PHE A 348 -26.38 13.53 -15.53
N ILE A 349 -25.24 13.74 -16.19
CA ILE A 349 -23.99 13.04 -15.89
C ILE A 349 -23.43 13.50 -14.55
N LYS A 350 -22.99 12.52 -13.75
CA LYS A 350 -22.19 12.73 -12.55
C LYS A 350 -20.75 12.32 -12.83
N ILE A 351 -19.81 13.22 -12.55
CA ILE A 351 -18.37 12.95 -12.69
C ILE A 351 -17.82 12.50 -11.33
N THR A 352 -17.16 11.35 -11.30
CA THR A 352 -16.48 10.83 -10.11
C THR A 352 -15.02 11.20 -10.12
N ILE A 353 -14.56 11.93 -9.10
CA ILE A 353 -13.18 12.39 -8.93
C ILE A 353 -12.49 11.66 -7.75
N ASP A 354 -13.27 11.15 -6.79
CA ASP A 354 -12.73 10.45 -5.62
C ASP A 354 -11.95 9.19 -6.06
N PRO A 355 -10.64 9.10 -5.75
CA PRO A 355 -9.81 7.97 -6.17
C PRO A 355 -10.32 6.64 -5.59
N VAL A 356 -10.96 6.65 -4.43
CA VAL A 356 -11.42 5.41 -3.80
C VAL A 356 -12.60 4.84 -4.56
N ASP A 357 -13.54 5.70 -4.99
CA ASP A 357 -14.71 5.27 -5.77
C ASP A 357 -14.32 4.84 -7.20
N LEU A 358 -13.21 5.36 -7.71
CA LEU A 358 -12.65 4.98 -9.02
C LEU A 358 -11.98 3.60 -8.97
N TRP A 359 -11.12 3.36 -7.97
CA TRP A 359 -10.22 2.21 -7.94
C TRP A 359 -10.69 1.05 -7.07
N SER A 360 -11.64 1.26 -6.15
CA SER A 360 -12.14 0.23 -5.23
C SER A 360 -13.58 -0.14 -5.56
N SER A 361 -13.86 -1.43 -5.69
CA SER A 361 -15.24 -1.91 -5.82
C SER A 361 -16.03 -1.62 -4.52
N PRO A 362 -17.30 -1.17 -4.60
CA PRO A 362 -18.13 -0.98 -3.41
C PRO A 362 -18.34 -2.28 -2.62
N ASN A 363 -18.31 -3.43 -3.30
CA ASN A 363 -18.51 -4.74 -2.69
C ASN A 363 -17.19 -5.43 -2.29
N SER A 364 -16.05 -4.77 -2.46
CA SER A 364 -14.75 -5.34 -2.07
C SER A 364 -14.63 -5.48 -0.55
N GLN A 365 -13.83 -6.45 -0.10
CA GLN A 365 -13.63 -6.70 1.32
C GLN A 365 -13.03 -5.46 2.00
N CYS A 366 -12.00 -4.81 1.43
CA CYS A 366 -11.43 -3.61 2.05
C CYS A 366 -12.39 -2.44 2.13
N ARG A 367 -13.30 -2.31 1.16
CA ARG A 367 -14.29 -1.24 1.18
C ARG A 367 -15.28 -1.46 2.33
N GLN A 368 -15.74 -2.69 2.52
CA GLN A 368 -16.59 -3.05 3.67
C GLN A 368 -15.87 -2.86 5.00
N GLU A 369 -14.60 -3.27 5.10
CA GLU A 369 -13.75 -3.07 6.27
C GLU A 369 -13.57 -1.58 6.60
N ARG A 370 -13.34 -0.74 5.57
CA ARG A 370 -13.26 0.72 5.71
C ARG A 370 -14.58 1.33 6.16
N GLU A 371 -15.69 0.92 5.57
CA GLU A 371 -17.03 1.43 5.94
C GLU A 371 -17.41 0.99 7.37
N PHE A 372 -17.03 -0.22 7.78
CA PHE A 372 -17.14 -0.66 9.17
C PHE A 372 -16.28 0.19 10.11
N PHE A 373 -15.02 0.48 9.74
CA PHE A 373 -14.16 1.33 10.54
C PHE A 373 -14.74 2.75 10.68
N ASN A 374 -15.12 3.38 9.58
CA ASN A 374 -15.63 4.75 9.54
C ASN A 374 -17.01 4.93 10.20
N SER A 375 -17.79 3.87 10.36
CA SER A 375 -19.11 3.92 11.03
C SER A 375 -19.03 3.69 12.54
N ASN A 376 -18.00 2.99 13.02
CA ASN A 376 -17.82 2.68 14.45
C ASN A 376 -16.79 3.56 15.14
N PHE A 377 -15.79 4.04 14.41
CA PHE A 377 -14.70 4.87 14.90
C PHE A 377 -14.66 6.19 14.13
N LYS A 378 -13.91 7.18 14.64
CA LYS A 378 -13.63 8.39 13.87
C LYS A 378 -12.85 8.02 12.60
N PRO A 379 -13.17 8.64 11.45
CA PRO A 379 -12.41 8.40 10.22
C PRO A 379 -10.96 8.81 10.43
N PHE A 380 -10.06 8.13 9.72
CA PHE A 380 -8.63 8.41 9.79
C PHE A 380 -8.34 9.89 9.52
N PHE A 381 -7.50 10.50 10.36
CA PHE A 381 -7.18 11.93 10.29
C PHE A 381 -6.53 12.33 8.96
N ARG A 382 -6.65 13.61 8.60
CA ARG A 382 -5.97 14.15 7.41
C ARG A 382 -4.60 14.66 7.80
N THR A 383 -3.61 14.43 6.95
CA THR A 383 -2.23 14.84 7.23
C THR A 383 -1.79 15.95 6.28
N THR A 384 -1.14 16.97 6.83
CA THR A 384 -0.45 17.99 6.07
C THR A 384 1.01 17.97 6.49
N GLN A 385 1.91 17.66 5.55
CA GLN A 385 3.30 17.34 5.84
C GLN A 385 4.27 18.23 5.06
N VAL A 386 5.38 18.60 5.70
CA VAL A 386 6.51 19.29 5.09
C VAL A 386 7.79 18.53 5.42
N ILE A 387 8.50 18.09 4.38
CA ILE A 387 9.79 17.43 4.46
C ILE A 387 10.87 18.45 4.13
N ILE A 388 11.82 18.63 5.04
CA ILE A 388 12.85 19.66 4.96
C ILE A 388 14.21 18.99 5.00
N ALA A 389 14.99 19.12 3.93
CA ALA A 389 16.35 18.62 3.81
C ALA A 389 17.34 19.80 3.74
N PRO A 390 18.53 19.69 4.37
CA PRO A 390 19.58 20.68 4.25
C PRO A 390 20.32 20.52 2.91
N ASN A 391 20.72 21.64 2.31
CA ASN A 391 21.51 21.68 1.09
C ASN A 391 22.85 22.40 1.37
N GLY A 392 23.96 21.68 1.33
CA GLY A 392 25.30 22.25 1.57
C GLY A 392 25.61 22.65 3.02
N VAL A 393 24.83 22.18 4.01
CA VAL A 393 25.10 22.39 5.44
C VAL A 393 25.99 21.25 5.95
N PRO A 394 27.12 21.53 6.65
CA PRO A 394 27.98 20.49 7.21
C PRO A 394 27.41 19.89 8.50
N ASP A 395 27.87 18.68 8.83
CA ASP A 395 27.59 17.99 10.09
C ASP A 395 28.06 18.81 11.30
N VAL A 396 27.35 18.69 12.42
CA VAL A 396 27.67 19.37 13.68
C VAL A 396 28.53 18.45 14.54
N ASN A 397 29.79 18.84 14.78
CA ASN A 397 30.69 18.12 15.67
C ASN A 397 30.48 18.57 17.13
N TYR A 398 30.16 17.63 18.01
CA TYR A 398 29.90 17.86 19.43
C TYR A 398 30.87 17.05 20.32
N LYS A 399 31.59 17.73 21.21
CA LYS A 399 32.56 17.08 22.14
C LYS A 399 31.88 16.83 23.48
N THR A 400 31.77 15.57 23.89
CA THR A 400 31.32 15.18 25.24
C THR A 400 32.47 14.54 26.04
N SER A 401 32.26 14.29 27.33
CA SER A 401 33.19 13.55 28.18
C SER A 401 33.43 12.10 27.74
N GLN A 402 32.57 11.55 26.87
CA GLN A 402 32.68 10.20 26.30
C GLN A 402 33.35 10.16 24.91
N GLY A 403 33.60 11.32 24.26
CA GLY A 403 34.25 11.41 22.95
C GLY A 403 33.66 12.46 22.01
N LEU A 404 34.12 12.45 20.75
CA LEU A 404 33.59 13.32 19.68
C LEU A 404 32.37 12.65 19.02
N PHE A 405 31.19 13.25 19.19
CA PHE A 405 29.95 12.85 18.56
C PHE A 405 29.67 13.71 17.32
N LYS A 406 29.16 13.10 16.25
CA LYS A 406 28.74 13.80 15.04
C LYS A 406 27.21 13.79 14.96
N PHE A 407 26.62 14.97 14.84
CA PHE A 407 25.22 15.16 14.54
C PHE A 407 25.03 15.50 13.07
N GLY A 408 23.93 15.02 12.49
CA GLY A 408 23.54 15.32 11.13
C GLY A 408 23.32 16.82 10.90
N PRO A 409 23.32 17.25 9.64
CA PRO A 409 23.32 18.67 9.26
C PRO A 409 22.05 19.41 9.67
N VAL A 410 20.94 18.68 9.86
CA VAL A 410 19.65 19.23 10.29
C VAL A 410 19.65 19.79 11.71
N PHE A 411 20.59 19.36 12.56
CA PHE A 411 20.70 19.83 13.94
C PHE A 411 21.54 21.11 14.07
N ASN A 412 21.96 21.69 12.94
CA ASN A 412 22.57 23.00 12.91
C ASN A 412 21.58 24.05 13.46
N ARG A 413 22.06 24.87 14.39
CA ARG A 413 21.28 25.92 15.05
C ARG A 413 20.57 26.86 14.09
N THR A 414 21.25 27.34 13.04
CA THR A 414 20.64 28.28 12.08
C THR A 414 19.53 27.61 11.29
N PHE A 415 19.75 26.36 10.88
CA PHE A 415 18.76 25.55 10.17
C PHE A 415 17.51 25.32 11.01
N LEU A 416 17.66 24.88 12.27
CA LEU A 416 16.53 24.67 13.18
C LEU A 416 15.69 25.94 13.36
N LEU A 417 16.32 27.10 13.57
CA LEU A 417 15.61 28.37 13.80
C LEU A 417 14.79 28.80 12.58
N GLU A 418 15.29 28.63 11.36
CA GLU A 418 14.50 28.90 10.14
C GLU A 418 13.32 27.93 10.00
N VAL A 419 13.50 26.66 10.36
CA VAL A 419 12.40 25.68 10.39
C VAL A 419 11.33 26.09 11.41
N HIS A 420 11.72 26.62 12.57
CA HIS A 420 10.77 27.14 13.56
C HIS A 420 9.96 28.30 13.03
N LYS A 421 10.61 29.24 12.35
CA LYS A 421 9.97 30.41 11.75
C LYS A 421 8.93 29.98 10.71
N LEU A 422 9.24 28.99 9.88
CA LEU A 422 8.30 28.40 8.95
C LEU A 422 7.09 27.77 9.69
N GLN A 423 7.35 26.98 10.74
CA GLN A 423 6.28 26.36 11.55
C GLN A 423 5.34 27.42 12.14
N GLN A 424 5.88 28.49 12.72
CA GLN A 424 5.08 29.60 13.29
C GLN A 424 4.23 30.33 12.23
N GLN A 425 4.77 30.51 11.03
CA GLN A 425 4.02 31.11 9.92
C GLN A 425 2.85 30.23 9.49
N ILE A 426 3.04 28.91 9.46
CA ILE A 426 1.98 27.94 9.14
C ILE A 426 0.91 27.90 10.25
N GLU A 427 1.33 27.86 11.52
CA GLU A 427 0.41 27.89 12.67
C GLU A 427 -0.43 29.18 12.73
N ALA A 428 0.07 30.29 12.17
CA ALA A 428 -0.64 31.56 12.11
C ALA A 428 -1.66 31.67 10.94
N LEU A 429 -1.69 30.70 10.02
CA LEU A 429 -2.57 30.72 8.86
C LEU A 429 -4.06 30.69 9.27
N GLY A 430 -4.85 31.54 8.62
CA GLY A 430 -6.30 31.58 8.80
C GLY A 430 -6.80 32.40 10.00
N ARG A 431 -5.95 33.12 10.73
CA ARG A 431 -6.43 34.00 11.82
C ARG A 431 -6.86 35.38 11.32
N PRO A 432 -7.96 35.97 11.85
CA PRO A 432 -8.79 35.50 12.98
C PRO A 432 -9.96 34.58 12.60
N HIS A 433 -10.22 34.32 11.31
CA HIS A 433 -11.37 33.53 10.83
C HIS A 433 -10.92 32.27 10.08
N ASN A 434 -11.27 31.09 10.61
CA ASN A 434 -10.85 29.74 10.14
C ASN A 434 -9.35 29.47 10.35
N GLY A 435 -8.87 29.67 11.58
CA GLY A 435 -7.52 29.30 12.02
C GLY A 435 -7.35 27.80 12.29
N LEU A 436 -6.10 27.37 12.48
CA LEU A 436 -5.74 25.97 12.73
C LEU A 436 -6.48 25.38 13.94
N GLU A 437 -6.75 26.19 14.97
CA GLU A 437 -7.47 25.76 16.18
C GLU A 437 -8.86 25.13 15.93
N LYS A 438 -9.52 25.44 14.80
CA LYS A 438 -10.86 24.93 14.49
C LYS A 438 -10.84 23.56 13.81
N VAL A 439 -9.75 23.26 13.10
CA VAL A 439 -9.65 22.09 12.18
C VAL A 439 -8.67 21.03 12.68
N CYS A 440 -7.76 21.39 13.59
CA CYS A 440 -6.71 20.49 14.06
C CYS A 440 -7.24 19.37 14.98
N PHE A 441 -6.51 18.26 15.01
CA PHE A 441 -6.72 17.20 15.99
C PHE A 441 -6.06 17.60 17.33
N ALA A 442 -6.84 17.55 18.41
CA ALA A 442 -6.41 17.96 19.76
C ALA A 442 -6.76 16.87 20.80
N PRO A 443 -5.82 15.96 21.13
CA PRO A 443 -6.14 14.72 21.86
C PRO A 443 -6.41 14.89 23.36
N LEU A 444 -5.98 15.99 23.99
CA LEU A 444 -6.19 16.26 25.43
C LEU A 444 -7.36 17.21 25.72
N VAL A 445 -8.04 17.71 24.68
CA VAL A 445 -9.15 18.64 24.86
C VAL A 445 -10.42 17.85 25.21
N SER A 446 -10.82 17.96 26.47
CA SER A 446 -12.05 17.37 26.99
C SER A 446 -13.14 18.42 27.17
N LYS A 447 -14.35 17.98 27.54
CA LYS A 447 -15.46 18.86 27.95
C LYS A 447 -15.10 19.79 29.11
N PHE A 448 -14.06 19.46 29.88
CA PHE A 448 -13.61 20.22 31.04
C PHE A 448 -12.54 21.28 30.70
N SER A 449 -11.92 21.23 29.51
CA SER A 449 -10.76 22.07 29.14
C SER A 449 -11.11 23.34 28.35
N GLY A 450 -12.36 23.49 27.89
CA GLY A 450 -12.81 24.62 27.05
C GLY A 450 -12.53 24.42 25.55
N PRO A 451 -12.69 25.47 24.71
CA PRO A 451 -12.44 25.37 23.27
C PRO A 451 -10.93 25.21 22.98
N PRO A 452 -10.56 24.45 21.94
CA PRO A 452 -9.16 24.16 21.60
C PRO A 452 -8.38 25.42 21.22
N LYS A 453 -7.12 25.48 21.64
CA LYS A 453 -6.14 26.50 21.22
C LYS A 453 -5.11 25.88 20.27
N VAL A 454 -4.34 26.71 19.56
CA VAL A 454 -3.25 26.21 18.69
C VAL A 454 -2.18 25.43 19.45
N SER A 455 -1.94 25.73 20.72
CA SER A 455 -1.04 24.95 21.56
C SER A 455 -1.51 23.51 21.77
N ASP A 456 -2.81 23.28 21.67
CA ASP A 456 -3.45 21.99 21.97
C ASP A 456 -3.54 21.11 20.72
N CYS A 457 -3.24 21.67 19.54
CA CYS A 457 -3.18 20.96 18.27
C CYS A 457 -1.97 20.02 18.20
N ALA A 458 -2.19 18.80 17.71
CA ALA A 458 -1.14 17.82 17.47
C ALA A 458 -0.25 18.22 16.27
N VAL A 459 0.82 18.95 16.56
CA VAL A 459 1.89 19.30 15.62
C VAL A 459 3.12 18.46 15.95
N GLN A 460 3.46 17.54 15.06
CA GLN A 460 4.61 16.66 15.24
C GLN A 460 5.83 17.28 14.55
N SER A 461 6.78 17.78 15.36
CA SER A 461 8.04 18.35 14.90
C SER A 461 9.12 18.26 15.97
N VAL A 462 10.39 18.39 15.58
CA VAL A 462 11.51 18.46 16.53
C VAL A 462 11.37 19.64 17.52
N TRP A 463 10.63 20.69 17.15
CA TRP A 463 10.36 21.82 18.04
C TRP A 463 9.41 21.49 19.18
N GLY A 464 8.65 20.39 19.06
CA GLY A 464 7.83 19.85 20.14
C GLY A 464 8.66 19.55 21.40
N TYR A 465 9.87 18.99 21.26
CA TYR A 465 10.76 18.72 22.40
C TYR A 465 11.16 19.99 23.18
N PHE A 466 11.14 21.16 22.53
CA PHE A 466 11.42 22.44 23.17
C PHE A 466 10.14 23.17 23.60
N GLY A 467 8.96 22.57 23.45
CA GLY A 467 7.66 23.19 23.68
C GLY A 467 7.42 24.39 22.79
N ASN A 468 7.91 24.36 21.54
CA ASN A 468 7.86 25.44 20.56
C ASN A 468 8.45 26.79 21.04
N LYS A 469 9.43 26.75 21.96
CA LYS A 469 10.06 27.96 22.53
C LYS A 469 11.53 28.08 22.10
N PRO A 470 11.89 29.04 21.23
CA PRO A 470 13.24 29.12 20.65
C PRO A 470 14.33 29.47 21.68
N TYR A 471 13.98 30.18 22.76
CA TYR A 471 14.95 30.55 23.81
C TYR A 471 15.50 29.34 24.58
N LYS A 472 14.80 28.19 24.60
CA LYS A 472 15.31 26.97 25.25
C LYS A 472 16.57 26.44 24.56
N LEU A 473 16.73 26.71 23.26
CA LEU A 473 17.92 26.34 22.49
C LEU A 473 19.19 27.07 22.97
N ASN A 474 19.04 28.26 23.55
CA ASN A 474 20.16 29.08 24.04
C ASN A 474 20.57 28.74 25.49
N ARG A 475 19.85 27.85 26.19
CA ARG A 475 20.21 27.44 27.55
C ARG A 475 21.38 26.47 27.52
N THR A 476 22.37 26.72 28.36
CA THR A 476 23.47 25.78 28.63
C THR A 476 23.52 25.49 30.13
N SER A 477 23.78 24.25 30.49
CA SER A 477 23.94 23.82 31.88
C SER A 477 25.35 23.27 32.11
N LEU A 478 26.00 23.67 33.20
CA LEU A 478 27.31 23.17 33.56
C LEU A 478 27.14 21.86 34.34
N ASN A 479 27.69 20.77 33.80
CA ASN A 479 27.69 19.47 34.47
C ASN A 479 28.73 19.44 35.61
N PRO A 480 28.60 18.53 36.59
CA PRO A 480 29.56 18.36 37.69
C PRO A 480 30.99 18.05 37.23
N ASP A 481 31.16 17.48 36.03
CA ASP A 481 32.44 17.19 35.37
C ASP A 481 33.05 18.40 34.64
N ARG A 482 32.48 19.61 34.79
CA ARG A 482 32.82 20.85 34.07
C ARG A 482 32.54 20.82 32.56
N SER A 483 31.83 19.82 32.04
CA SER A 483 31.35 19.83 30.65
C SER A 483 30.12 20.74 30.50
N ILE A 484 30.00 21.43 29.35
CA ILE A 484 28.85 22.29 29.05
C ILE A 484 27.82 21.41 28.32
N SER A 485 26.68 21.17 28.95
CA SER A 485 25.52 20.56 28.28
C SER A 485 24.72 21.60 27.51
N ASN A 486 24.30 21.25 26.30
CA ASN A 486 23.57 22.14 25.39
C ASN A 486 22.28 21.48 24.87
N TYR A 487 21.65 22.12 23.87
CA TYR A 487 20.43 21.61 23.26
C TYR A 487 20.59 20.23 22.59
N LEU A 488 21.79 19.83 22.16
CA LEU A 488 22.05 18.53 21.54
C LEU A 488 21.95 17.40 22.56
N ASP A 489 22.33 17.63 23.82
CA ASP A 489 22.11 16.66 24.89
C ASP A 489 20.62 16.48 25.20
N SER A 490 19.86 17.59 25.21
CA SER A 490 18.41 17.53 25.38
C SER A 490 17.74 16.72 24.26
N LEU A 491 18.14 16.96 23.00
CA LEU A 491 17.67 16.18 21.85
C LEU A 491 18.02 14.69 21.99
N LYS A 492 19.26 14.38 22.38
CA LYS A 492 19.71 13.00 22.56
C LYS A 492 18.88 12.26 23.61
N ILE A 493 18.52 12.92 24.72
CA ILE A 493 17.64 12.33 25.73
C ILE A 493 16.24 12.12 25.16
N CYS A 494 15.68 13.11 24.46
CA CYS A 494 14.34 12.99 23.89
C CYS A 494 14.22 11.95 22.76
N PHE A 495 15.27 11.74 21.96
CA PHE A 495 15.28 10.71 20.91
C PHE A 495 15.25 9.28 21.48
N ARG A 496 15.75 9.07 22.70
CA ARG A 496 15.73 7.77 23.37
C ARG A 496 14.51 7.58 24.26
N ASN A 497 14.02 8.66 24.86
CA ASN A 497 12.81 8.64 25.69
C ASN A 497 11.93 9.86 25.37
N PRO A 498 11.07 9.76 24.32
CA PRO A 498 10.17 10.84 23.93
C PRO A 498 9.03 11.08 24.95
N TYR A 499 8.79 10.12 25.85
CA TYR A 499 7.78 10.16 26.90
C TYR A 499 8.23 10.90 28.16
N ASN A 500 9.49 11.33 28.23
CA ASN A 500 9.96 12.15 29.33
C ASN A 500 9.13 13.45 29.40
N PRO A 501 8.61 13.88 30.57
CA PRO A 501 7.82 15.09 30.70
C PRO A 501 8.48 16.37 30.14
N MET A 502 9.82 16.41 30.07
CA MET A 502 10.54 17.54 29.46
C MET A 502 10.52 17.56 27.92
N CYS A 503 10.21 16.41 27.30
CA CYS A 503 10.21 16.16 25.85
C CYS A 503 8.80 16.20 25.24
N LEU A 504 7.74 16.30 26.05
CA LEU A 504 6.38 16.39 25.56
C LEU A 504 6.17 17.67 24.75
N GLY A 505 5.41 17.54 23.66
CA GLY A 505 4.98 18.67 22.85
C GLY A 505 4.06 19.62 23.61
N PRO A 506 3.79 20.82 23.07
CA PRO A 506 2.90 21.79 23.72
C PRO A 506 1.47 21.25 23.92
N TYR A 507 1.04 20.31 23.07
CA TYR A 507 -0.25 19.63 23.16
C TYR A 507 -0.29 18.52 24.22
N GLY A 508 0.82 18.30 24.95
CA GLY A 508 0.91 17.36 26.06
C GLY A 508 1.17 15.89 25.67
N GLY A 509 1.31 15.57 24.39
CA GLY A 509 1.72 14.23 23.93
C GLY A 509 3.20 14.14 23.52
N PRO A 510 3.75 12.93 23.44
CA PRO A 510 5.11 12.68 22.99
C PRO A 510 5.23 12.96 21.49
N VAL A 511 6.40 13.45 21.07
CA VAL A 511 6.77 13.48 19.66
C VAL A 511 7.73 12.33 19.42
N ASP A 512 7.32 11.37 18.61
CA ASP A 512 8.18 10.25 18.24
C ASP A 512 9.29 10.74 17.28
N PRO A 513 10.58 10.44 17.55
CA PRO A 513 11.67 10.81 16.65
C PRO A 513 11.50 10.24 15.24
N SER A 514 10.88 9.06 15.08
CA SER A 514 10.74 8.41 13.78
C SER A 514 9.68 9.05 12.86
N VAL A 515 8.83 9.92 13.40
CA VAL A 515 7.84 10.73 12.63
C VAL A 515 8.26 12.20 12.48
N ALA A 516 9.23 12.66 13.29
CA ALA A 516 9.77 14.02 13.24
C ALA A 516 11.11 14.12 12.48
N LEU A 517 11.83 13.01 12.33
CA LEU A 517 13.14 12.93 11.69
C LEU A 517 13.13 11.93 10.53
N GLY A 518 14.03 12.13 9.57
CA GLY A 518 14.24 11.22 8.46
C GLY A 518 15.70 11.08 8.03
N GLY A 519 15.97 10.03 7.25
CA GLY A 519 17.28 9.75 6.67
C GLY A 519 18.36 9.29 7.66
N PHE A 520 17.96 8.81 8.84
CA PHE A 520 18.91 8.29 9.85
C PHE A 520 19.28 6.81 9.65
N SER A 521 18.44 6.02 8.99
CA SER A 521 18.67 4.59 8.75
C SER A 521 18.61 4.25 7.26
N ASN A 522 19.39 3.25 6.84
CA ASN A 522 19.19 2.62 5.54
C ASN A 522 17.88 1.85 5.55
N SER A 523 17.13 1.90 4.45
CA SER A 523 15.73 1.46 4.41
C SER A 523 15.48 -0.04 4.58
N SER A 524 16.53 -0.86 4.61
CA SER A 524 16.45 -2.31 4.82
C SER A 524 16.54 -2.70 6.29
N ASP A 525 17.06 -1.83 7.15
CA ASP A 525 17.27 -2.16 8.54
C ASP A 525 15.99 -1.83 9.31
N PRO A 526 15.41 -2.79 10.06
CA PRO A 526 14.26 -2.49 10.90
C PRO A 526 14.64 -1.36 11.87
N ILE A 527 13.69 -0.45 12.15
CA ILE A 527 13.94 0.58 13.16
C ILE A 527 14.01 -0.14 14.50
N THR A 528 15.22 -0.54 14.87
CA THR A 528 15.50 -1.00 16.21
C THR A 528 15.58 0.21 17.12
N LYS A 529 15.33 -0.02 18.40
CA LYS A 529 15.44 0.97 19.48
C LYS A 529 16.77 1.74 19.50
N ASN A 530 17.82 1.22 18.88
CA ASN A 530 19.14 1.85 18.77
C ASN A 530 19.35 2.60 17.43
N ALA A 531 18.26 3.00 16.78
CA ALA A 531 18.34 3.79 15.56
C ALA A 531 19.15 5.09 15.79
N PRO A 532 20.10 5.43 14.91
CA PRO A 532 21.00 6.56 15.10
C PRO A 532 20.33 7.88 14.70
N TYR A 533 19.27 8.29 15.41
CA TYR A 533 18.51 9.51 15.16
C TYR A 533 19.40 10.77 15.10
N GLU A 534 20.55 10.75 15.78
CA GLU A 534 21.53 11.83 15.75
C GLU A 534 22.13 12.06 14.35
N LYS A 535 22.11 11.06 13.47
CA LYS A 535 22.62 11.12 12.09
C LYS A 535 21.56 11.54 11.06
N SER A 536 20.38 11.98 11.51
CA SER A 536 19.27 12.36 10.62
C SER A 536 19.68 13.41 9.58
N THR A 537 19.19 13.24 8.35
CA THR A 537 19.48 14.14 7.22
C THR A 537 18.28 14.99 6.81
N SER A 538 17.11 14.78 7.41
CA SER A 538 15.89 15.57 7.11
C SER A 538 15.01 15.74 8.34
N LEU A 539 14.23 16.82 8.37
CA LEU A 539 13.18 17.09 9.37
C LEU A 539 11.80 16.95 8.73
N LEU A 540 10.85 16.46 9.52
CA LEU A 540 9.45 16.30 9.16
C LEU A 540 8.62 17.23 10.04
N LEU A 541 7.77 18.04 9.41
CA LEU A 541 6.72 18.82 10.09
C LEU A 541 5.38 18.24 9.68
N THR A 542 4.64 17.66 10.62
CA THR A 542 3.31 17.08 10.36
C THR A 542 2.25 17.82 11.17
N PHE A 543 1.25 18.35 10.47
CA PHE A 543 0.04 18.93 11.04
C PHE A 543 -1.11 17.93 10.87
N VAL A 544 -1.72 17.52 11.98
CA VAL A 544 -2.81 16.53 11.99
C VAL A 544 -4.16 17.27 12.06
N LEU A 545 -5.02 17.02 11.07
CA LEU A 545 -6.34 17.63 10.96
C LEU A 545 -7.45 16.59 11.17
N ASN A 546 -8.57 17.01 11.73
CA ASN A 546 -9.74 16.14 11.88
C ASN A 546 -10.34 15.81 10.51
N ASN A 547 -10.75 14.55 10.34
CA ASN A 547 -11.47 14.11 9.16
C ASN A 547 -12.95 13.87 9.49
N HIS A 548 -13.81 13.97 8.48
CA HIS A 548 -15.24 13.76 8.61
C HIS A 548 -15.79 13.00 7.39
N ASN A 549 -16.71 12.07 7.62
CA ASN A 549 -17.41 11.36 6.54
C ASN A 549 -18.32 12.31 5.74
N ASP A 550 -18.92 13.31 6.42
CA ASP A 550 -19.78 14.30 5.78
C ASP A 550 -18.97 15.42 5.12
N LYS A 551 -19.09 15.54 3.80
CA LYS A 551 -18.39 16.56 3.00
C LYS A 551 -18.68 18.00 3.44
N MET A 552 -19.84 18.26 4.04
CA MET A 552 -20.21 19.60 4.53
C MET A 552 -19.37 20.04 5.74
N LEU A 553 -19.04 19.11 6.64
CA LEU A 553 -18.18 19.36 7.81
C LEU A 553 -16.71 19.50 7.41
N LEU A 554 -16.32 18.93 6.26
CA LEU A 554 -14.95 18.97 5.76
C LEU A 554 -14.55 20.32 5.12
N LYS A 555 -15.53 21.18 4.82
CA LYS A 555 -15.31 22.42 4.06
C LYS A 555 -14.23 23.32 4.69
N ASP A 556 -14.27 23.51 6.01
CA ASP A 556 -13.31 24.35 6.72
C ASP A 556 -11.88 23.77 6.64
N ALA A 557 -11.74 22.45 6.71
CA ALA A 557 -10.45 21.77 6.57
C ALA A 557 -9.89 21.95 5.14
N LEU A 558 -10.73 21.73 4.11
CA LEU A 558 -10.32 21.90 2.71
C LEU A 558 -9.91 23.35 2.38
N GLU A 559 -10.58 24.34 2.96
CA GLU A 559 -10.22 25.75 2.83
C GLU A 559 -8.87 26.07 3.49
N TRP A 560 -8.62 25.51 4.69
CA TRP A 560 -7.34 25.66 5.38
C TRP A 560 -6.19 24.99 4.60
N GLU A 561 -6.40 23.77 4.11
CA GLU A 561 -5.44 23.04 3.27
C GLU A 561 -5.09 23.83 2.00
N ASN A 562 -6.08 24.44 1.34
CA ASN A 562 -5.84 25.29 0.17
C ASN A 562 -4.99 26.52 0.51
N LYS A 563 -5.29 27.20 1.62
CA LYS A 563 -4.48 28.33 2.10
C LYS A 563 -3.04 27.89 2.42
N PHE A 564 -2.86 26.71 3.02
CA PHE A 564 -1.55 26.13 3.26
C PHE A 564 -0.78 25.89 1.96
N LEU A 565 -1.39 25.26 0.95
CA LEU A 565 -0.75 25.00 -0.34
C LEU A 565 -0.36 26.29 -1.06
N ALA A 566 -1.25 27.28 -1.07
CA ALA A 566 -0.97 28.61 -1.64
C ALA A 566 0.18 29.32 -0.92
N PHE A 567 0.22 29.23 0.42
CA PHE A 567 1.31 29.75 1.23
C PHE A 567 2.63 29.06 0.92
N MET A 568 2.66 27.72 0.91
CA MET A 568 3.89 26.95 0.68
C MET A 568 4.45 27.17 -0.72
N LYS A 569 3.59 27.30 -1.73
CA LYS A 569 4.00 27.65 -3.10
C LYS A 569 4.70 29.02 -3.14
N ASN A 570 4.04 30.06 -2.62
CA ASN A 570 4.60 31.42 -2.59
C ASN A 570 5.88 31.50 -1.75
N TRP A 571 5.91 30.85 -0.58
CA TRP A 571 7.07 30.83 0.29
C TRP A 571 8.27 30.12 -0.35
N THR A 572 8.03 29.02 -1.07
CA THR A 572 9.09 28.26 -1.77
C THR A 572 9.73 29.07 -2.90
N GLU A 573 8.93 29.89 -3.59
CA GLU A 573 9.38 30.75 -4.69
C GLU A 573 10.11 32.02 -4.21
N THR A 574 9.66 32.64 -3.10
CA THR A 574 10.13 33.98 -2.68
C THR A 574 11.06 33.98 -1.46
N SER A 575 10.81 33.10 -0.48
CA SER A 575 11.34 33.24 0.89
C SER A 575 12.20 32.06 1.34
N LYS A 576 12.33 31.01 0.52
CA LYS A 576 13.10 29.81 0.84
C LYS A 576 14.61 30.11 0.94
N PRO A 577 15.27 29.80 2.07
CA PRO A 577 16.73 29.92 2.18
C PRO A 577 17.48 28.98 1.21
N PHE A 578 18.61 29.42 0.66
CA PHE A 578 19.43 28.62 -0.29
C PHE A 578 19.92 27.28 0.28
N PHE A 579 20.17 27.23 1.58
CA PHE A 579 20.67 26.04 2.29
C PHE A 579 19.56 25.05 2.68
N MET A 580 18.33 25.24 2.21
CA MET A 580 17.16 24.42 2.53
C MET A 580 16.47 23.95 1.25
N ASP A 581 16.17 22.66 1.18
CA ASP A 581 15.26 22.11 0.18
C ASP A 581 14.01 21.51 0.83
N VAL A 582 12.85 21.87 0.27
CA VAL A 582 11.54 21.60 0.88
C VAL A 582 10.66 20.87 -0.10
N ALA A 583 9.95 19.87 0.40
CA ALA A 583 8.81 19.24 -0.26
C ALA A 583 7.61 19.30 0.70
N TYR A 584 6.42 19.55 0.17
CA TYR A 584 5.21 19.71 0.98
C TYR A 584 4.04 18.96 0.36
N TYR A 585 3.10 18.57 1.20
CA TYR A 585 1.95 17.75 0.84
C TYR A 585 0.76 18.08 1.75
N SER A 586 -0.43 18.05 1.18
CA SER A 586 -1.68 18.01 1.91
C SER A 586 -2.55 16.89 1.33
N GLU A 587 -3.48 16.36 2.11
CA GLU A 587 -4.32 15.23 1.69
C GLU A 587 -5.07 15.50 0.37
N ARG A 588 -5.53 16.74 0.15
CA ARG A 588 -6.17 17.15 -1.12
C ARG A 588 -5.24 17.26 -2.32
N SER A 589 -3.92 17.32 -2.13
CA SER A 589 -2.95 17.59 -3.20
C SER A 589 -2.98 16.56 -4.33
N VAL A 590 -3.28 15.29 -4.02
CA VAL A 590 -3.40 14.24 -5.04
C VAL A 590 -4.59 14.49 -5.96
N GLU A 591 -5.75 14.85 -5.39
CA GLU A 591 -6.97 15.14 -6.15
C GLU A 591 -6.79 16.38 -7.03
N ASP A 592 -6.21 17.46 -6.48
CA ASP A 592 -5.97 18.69 -7.21
C ASP A 592 -4.97 18.50 -8.37
N GLU A 593 -3.92 17.68 -8.18
CA GLU A 593 -2.94 17.41 -9.24
C GLU A 593 -3.52 16.53 -10.34
N LEU A 594 -4.30 15.50 -10.01
CA LEU A 594 -4.99 14.66 -11.00
C LEU A 594 -5.95 15.48 -11.88
N ASP A 595 -6.66 16.44 -11.30
CA ASP A 595 -7.53 17.35 -12.06
C ASP A 595 -6.71 18.24 -13.00
N ARG A 596 -5.57 18.78 -12.54
CA ARG A 596 -4.63 19.57 -13.37
C ARG A 596 -4.05 18.75 -14.53
N GLU A 597 -3.73 17.48 -14.30
CA GLU A 597 -3.19 16.59 -15.34
C GLU A 597 -4.14 16.45 -16.53
N SER A 598 -5.44 16.23 -16.24
CA SER A 598 -6.46 16.01 -17.27
C SER A 598 -6.52 17.17 -18.28
N HIS A 599 -6.39 18.41 -17.81
CA HIS A 599 -6.41 19.58 -18.67
C HIS A 599 -5.15 19.74 -19.53
N SER A 600 -4.02 19.16 -19.12
CA SER A 600 -2.72 19.38 -19.77
C SER A 600 -2.56 18.60 -21.09
N ASP A 601 -3.16 17.41 -21.20
CA ASP A 601 -2.98 16.51 -22.33
C ASP A 601 -4.06 16.65 -23.43
N ILE A 602 -5.17 17.34 -23.15
CA ILE A 602 -6.26 17.60 -24.13
C ILE A 602 -5.70 18.19 -25.44
N SER A 603 -4.72 19.10 -25.35
CA SER A 603 -4.11 19.74 -26.52
C SER A 603 -3.36 18.75 -27.42
N THR A 604 -2.57 17.84 -26.83
CA THR A 604 -1.82 16.80 -27.56
C THR A 604 -2.76 15.82 -28.24
N ILE A 605 -3.84 15.42 -27.54
CA ILE A 605 -4.86 14.52 -28.07
C ILE A 605 -5.57 15.16 -29.27
N ALA A 606 -5.94 16.45 -29.19
CA ALA A 606 -6.56 17.18 -30.30
C ALA A 606 -5.65 17.24 -31.54
N ILE A 607 -4.33 17.43 -31.35
CA ILE A 607 -3.36 17.42 -32.45
C ILE A 607 -3.26 16.02 -33.07
N SER A 608 -3.30 14.95 -32.27
CA SER A 608 -3.32 13.57 -32.77
C SER A 608 -4.53 13.33 -33.70
N TYR A 609 -5.72 13.82 -33.31
CA TYR A 609 -6.92 13.75 -34.16
C TYR A 609 -6.76 14.53 -35.46
N LEU A 610 -6.17 15.73 -35.41
CA LEU A 610 -5.90 16.52 -36.61
C LEU A 610 -4.96 15.80 -37.57
N VAL A 611 -3.90 15.17 -37.06
CA VAL A 611 -2.94 14.40 -37.89
C VAL A 611 -3.61 13.19 -38.53
N MET A 612 -4.44 12.44 -37.79
CA MET A 612 -5.21 11.33 -38.35
C MET A 612 -6.17 11.81 -39.45
N PHE A 613 -6.86 12.93 -39.25
CA PHE A 613 -7.71 13.52 -40.28
C PHE A 613 -6.93 13.89 -41.55
N LEU A 614 -5.80 14.59 -41.40
CA LEU A 614 -4.94 14.97 -42.53
C LEU A 614 -4.41 13.74 -43.29
N TYR A 615 -4.07 12.67 -42.57
CA TYR A 615 -3.64 11.41 -43.18
C TYR A 615 -4.76 10.77 -44.02
N ILE A 616 -5.99 10.72 -43.50
CA ILE A 616 -7.14 10.15 -44.23
C ILE A 616 -7.42 10.94 -45.50
N VAL A 617 -7.39 12.28 -45.42
CA VAL A 617 -7.57 13.16 -46.59
C VAL A 617 -6.48 12.93 -47.63
N PHE A 618 -5.22 12.79 -47.20
CA PHE A 618 -4.10 12.55 -48.10
C PHE A 618 -4.19 11.19 -48.80
N THR A 619 -4.56 10.13 -48.07
CA THR A 619 -4.64 8.77 -48.61
C THR A 619 -5.84 8.52 -49.52
N LEU A 620 -6.98 9.17 -49.25
CA LEU A 620 -8.20 9.01 -50.06
C LEU A 620 -8.29 9.97 -51.26
N GLY A 621 -7.50 11.05 -51.27
CA GLY A 621 -7.42 12.03 -52.35
C GLY A 621 -8.35 13.24 -52.17
N LYS A 622 -8.01 14.35 -52.85
CA LYS A 622 -8.67 15.67 -52.68
C LYS A 622 -10.18 15.66 -52.95
N SER A 623 -10.69 14.75 -53.80
CA SER A 623 -12.12 14.67 -54.13
C SER A 623 -12.98 14.13 -52.98
N LYS A 624 -12.39 13.50 -51.94
CA LYS A 624 -13.12 12.83 -50.85
C LYS A 624 -13.02 13.51 -49.48
N ILE A 625 -12.66 14.79 -49.46
CA ILE A 625 -12.54 15.59 -48.22
C ILE A 625 -13.89 15.68 -47.48
N VAL A 626 -14.97 15.97 -48.19
CA VAL A 626 -16.32 16.12 -47.59
C VAL A 626 -16.78 14.82 -46.94
N LEU A 627 -16.60 13.70 -47.63
CA LEU A 627 -16.95 12.37 -47.12
C LEU A 627 -16.14 12.01 -45.86
N SER A 628 -14.84 12.33 -45.85
CA SER A 628 -13.95 12.07 -44.71
C SER A 628 -14.30 12.93 -43.49
N PHE A 629 -14.61 14.21 -43.69
CA PHE A 629 -15.02 15.13 -42.62
C PHE A 629 -16.31 14.69 -41.94
N PHE A 630 -17.37 14.44 -42.73
CA PHE A 630 -18.64 13.98 -42.16
C PHE A 630 -18.56 12.56 -41.59
N GLY A 631 -17.69 11.70 -42.15
CA GLY A 631 -17.39 10.39 -41.57
C GLY A 631 -16.87 10.49 -40.14
N ILE A 632 -15.87 11.34 -39.90
CA ILE A 632 -15.32 11.56 -38.54
C ILE A 632 -16.33 12.23 -37.61
N LEU A 633 -17.12 13.17 -38.11
CA LEU A 633 -18.18 13.81 -37.33
C LEU A 633 -19.20 12.78 -36.81
N LEU A 634 -19.58 11.80 -37.64
CA LEU A 634 -20.47 10.71 -37.23
C LEU A 634 -19.85 9.82 -36.13
N VAL A 635 -18.54 9.60 -36.19
CA VAL A 635 -17.83 8.83 -35.17
C VAL A 635 -17.77 9.59 -33.83
N ILE A 636 -17.52 10.90 -33.85
CA ILE A 636 -17.56 11.73 -32.64
C ILE A 636 -18.99 11.77 -32.06
N ALA A 637 -20.00 11.86 -32.94
CA ALA A 637 -21.40 11.84 -32.52
C ALA A 637 -21.79 10.51 -31.84
N SER A 638 -21.22 9.37 -32.23
CA SER A 638 -21.50 8.08 -31.58
C SER A 638 -20.97 8.03 -30.14
N VAL A 639 -19.81 8.64 -29.88
CA VAL A 639 -19.25 8.78 -28.53
C VAL A 639 -20.15 9.67 -27.68
N ALA A 640 -20.58 10.82 -28.20
CA ALA A 640 -21.51 11.70 -27.50
C ALA A 640 -22.85 11.01 -27.18
N CYS A 641 -23.38 10.21 -28.11
CA CYS A 641 -24.59 9.40 -27.88
C CYS A 641 -24.40 8.37 -26.75
N SER A 642 -23.25 7.69 -26.68
CA SER A 642 -22.92 6.75 -25.61
C SER A 642 -22.85 7.44 -24.25
N VAL A 643 -22.14 8.57 -24.20
CA VAL A 643 -21.99 9.37 -22.99
C VAL A 643 -23.35 9.86 -22.48
N GLY A 644 -24.20 10.36 -23.37
CA GLY A 644 -25.56 10.76 -23.05
C GLY A 644 -26.48 9.61 -22.64
N PHE A 645 -26.41 8.46 -23.31
CA PHE A 645 -27.20 7.26 -22.97
C PHE A 645 -26.95 6.81 -21.52
N TYR A 646 -25.68 6.69 -21.12
CA TYR A 646 -25.34 6.31 -19.74
C TYR A 646 -25.56 7.45 -18.74
N GLY A 647 -25.54 8.71 -19.17
CA GLY A 647 -26.02 9.84 -18.39
C GLY A 647 -27.50 9.71 -17.99
N LEU A 648 -28.36 9.24 -18.91
CA LEU A 648 -29.78 8.97 -18.61
C LEU A 648 -29.98 7.78 -17.64
N ILE A 649 -29.11 6.77 -17.73
CA ILE A 649 -29.13 5.61 -16.81
C ILE A 649 -28.58 5.97 -15.43
N GLY A 650 -27.73 7.00 -15.34
CA GLY A 650 -27.08 7.43 -14.10
C GLY A 650 -25.78 6.68 -13.78
N VAL A 651 -25.11 6.11 -14.79
CA VAL A 651 -23.75 5.56 -14.60
C VAL A 651 -22.76 6.73 -14.49
N PRO A 652 -21.88 6.76 -13.48
CA PRO A 652 -20.91 7.83 -13.33
C PRO A 652 -19.86 7.81 -14.44
N LEU A 653 -19.49 9.01 -14.89
CA LEU A 653 -18.42 9.21 -15.86
C LEU A 653 -17.10 9.49 -15.14
N SER A 654 -16.00 8.89 -15.62
CA SER A 654 -14.64 9.19 -15.15
C SER A 654 -13.85 9.98 -16.19
N LEU A 655 -12.80 10.67 -15.75
CA LEU A 655 -11.93 11.47 -16.64
C LEU A 655 -11.24 10.60 -17.71
N ILE A 656 -10.75 9.41 -17.32
CA ILE A 656 -10.11 8.46 -18.23
C ILE A 656 -11.03 8.08 -19.40
N VAL A 657 -12.33 7.92 -19.13
CA VAL A 657 -13.34 7.58 -20.15
C VAL A 657 -13.50 8.71 -21.16
N LEU A 658 -13.52 9.96 -20.70
CA LEU A 658 -13.66 11.14 -21.56
C LEU A 658 -12.48 11.30 -22.52
N GLU A 659 -11.27 10.95 -22.08
CA GLU A 659 -10.04 11.14 -22.85
C GLU A 659 -9.77 9.99 -23.83
N VAL A 660 -9.95 8.73 -23.39
CA VAL A 660 -9.48 7.55 -24.13
C VAL A 660 -10.52 7.01 -25.12
N ILE A 661 -11.82 7.02 -24.77
CA ILE A 661 -12.85 6.45 -25.63
C ILE A 661 -12.95 7.13 -27.00
N PRO A 662 -12.92 8.47 -27.12
CA PRO A 662 -12.96 9.11 -28.42
C PRO A 662 -11.82 8.63 -29.34
N PHE A 663 -10.64 8.34 -28.78
CA PHE A 663 -9.50 7.85 -29.55
C PHE A 663 -9.74 6.44 -30.10
N ILE A 664 -10.20 5.53 -29.26
CA ILE A 664 -10.45 4.13 -29.65
C ILE A 664 -11.55 4.05 -30.70
N VAL A 665 -12.67 4.73 -30.43
CA VAL A 665 -13.85 4.70 -31.32
C VAL A 665 -13.54 5.39 -32.64
N LEU A 666 -12.72 6.45 -32.63
CA LEU A 666 -12.21 7.05 -33.85
C LEU A 666 -11.34 6.08 -34.66
N ALA A 667 -10.46 5.33 -34.00
CA ALA A 667 -9.58 4.38 -34.67
C ALA A 667 -10.39 3.29 -35.40
N VAL A 668 -11.27 2.58 -34.70
CA VAL A 668 -12.17 1.57 -35.30
C VAL A 668 -13.10 2.20 -36.34
N GLY A 669 -13.60 3.41 -36.04
CA GLY A 669 -14.57 4.10 -36.87
C GLY A 669 -14.01 4.49 -38.24
N VAL A 670 -12.82 5.07 -38.25
CA VAL A 670 -12.09 5.43 -39.46
C VAL A 670 -11.74 4.18 -40.27
N ASP A 671 -11.33 3.09 -39.62
CA ASP A 671 -10.94 1.84 -40.27
C ASP A 671 -12.10 1.26 -41.10
N ASN A 672 -13.29 1.18 -40.51
CA ASN A 672 -14.51 0.73 -41.21
C ASN A 672 -14.89 1.64 -42.38
N ILE A 673 -14.81 2.97 -42.18
CA ILE A 673 -15.07 3.97 -43.23
C ILE A 673 -14.10 3.79 -44.40
N PHE A 674 -12.80 3.63 -44.10
CA PHE A 674 -11.75 3.45 -45.09
C PHE A 674 -11.97 2.16 -45.90
N LEU A 675 -12.31 1.05 -45.25
CA LEU A 675 -12.61 -0.22 -45.93
C LEU A 675 -13.81 -0.11 -46.89
N ILE A 676 -14.87 0.60 -46.49
CA ILE A 676 -16.05 0.83 -47.36
C ILE A 676 -15.65 1.65 -48.59
N ILE A 677 -14.95 2.77 -48.40
CA ILE A 677 -14.54 3.67 -49.50
C ILE A 677 -13.59 2.93 -50.46
N ARG A 678 -12.62 2.18 -49.94
CA ARG A 678 -11.65 1.45 -50.76
C ARG A 678 -12.32 0.36 -51.60
N THR A 679 -13.27 -0.36 -51.00
CA THR A 679 -14.07 -1.36 -51.73
C THR A 679 -14.91 -0.70 -52.83
N TYR A 680 -15.50 0.47 -52.56
CA TYR A 680 -16.19 1.27 -53.56
C TYR A 680 -15.25 1.71 -54.70
N GLN A 681 -14.02 2.09 -54.40
CA GLN A 681 -13.03 2.50 -55.40
C GLN A 681 -12.52 1.34 -56.27
N PHE A 682 -12.43 0.13 -55.72
CA PHE A 682 -11.94 -1.06 -56.42
C PHE A 682 -13.00 -1.73 -57.30
N MET A 683 -14.29 -1.52 -57.01
CA MET A 683 -15.38 -2.13 -57.76
C MET A 683 -15.82 -1.22 -58.91
N ASP A 684 -15.93 -1.80 -60.11
CA ASP A 684 -16.49 -1.10 -61.26
C ASP A 684 -18.03 -1.16 -61.23
N MET A 685 -18.67 -0.02 -61.50
CA MET A 685 -20.10 0.09 -61.74
C MET A 685 -20.44 -0.47 -63.13
N LYS A 686 -21.50 -1.29 -63.23
CA LYS A 686 -21.94 -1.82 -64.53
C LYS A 686 -22.72 -0.75 -65.31
N GLU A 687 -22.69 -0.81 -66.63
CA GLU A 687 -23.28 0.21 -67.53
C GLU A 687 -24.79 0.47 -67.28
N GLU A 688 -25.56 -0.52 -66.80
CA GLU A 688 -27.00 -0.40 -66.51
C GLU A 688 -27.34 -0.31 -65.00
N GLU A 689 -26.35 -0.19 -64.11
CA GLU A 689 -26.56 -0.27 -62.66
C GLU A 689 -26.78 1.11 -62.03
N LEU A 690 -27.90 1.30 -61.32
CA LEU A 690 -28.19 2.54 -60.57
C LEU A 690 -27.26 2.69 -59.35
N VAL A 691 -26.91 3.93 -58.98
CA VAL A 691 -26.05 4.23 -57.82
C VAL A 691 -26.48 3.50 -56.52
N PRO A 692 -27.77 3.46 -56.12
CA PRO A 692 -28.18 2.73 -54.92
C PRO A 692 -27.96 1.21 -55.00
N ASP A 693 -28.11 0.62 -56.18
CA ASP A 693 -27.84 -0.81 -56.40
C ASP A 693 -26.34 -1.11 -56.38
N PHE A 694 -25.52 -0.21 -56.95
CA PHE A 694 -24.07 -0.29 -56.89
C PHE A 694 -23.55 -0.19 -55.44
N VAL A 695 -24.02 0.80 -54.67
CA VAL A 695 -23.67 0.95 -53.25
C VAL A 695 -24.14 -0.26 -52.43
N GLY A 696 -25.33 -0.80 -52.71
CA GLY A 696 -25.80 -2.06 -52.10
C GLY A 696 -24.88 -3.24 -52.42
N ARG A 697 -24.38 -3.35 -53.66
CA ARG A 697 -23.41 -4.38 -54.07
C ARG A 697 -22.07 -4.21 -53.36
N VAL A 698 -21.55 -2.99 -53.23
CA VAL A 698 -20.35 -2.71 -52.43
C VAL A 698 -20.54 -3.16 -50.99
N LEU A 699 -21.64 -2.76 -50.34
CA LEU A 699 -21.89 -3.09 -48.94
C LEU A 699 -22.11 -4.60 -48.74
N SER A 700 -22.71 -5.32 -49.70
CA SER A 700 -22.84 -6.78 -49.64
C SER A 700 -21.49 -7.50 -49.57
N LYS A 701 -20.41 -6.91 -50.12
CA LYS A 701 -19.08 -7.54 -50.13
C LYS A 701 -18.29 -7.26 -48.86
N ILE A 702 -18.32 -6.02 -48.35
CA ILE A 702 -17.53 -5.62 -47.19
C ILE A 702 -18.31 -5.60 -45.87
N GLY A 703 -19.61 -5.28 -45.90
CA GLY A 703 -20.49 -5.14 -44.73
C GLY A 703 -20.51 -6.37 -43.81
N PRO A 704 -20.62 -7.61 -44.32
CA PRO A 704 -20.47 -8.81 -43.51
C PRO A 704 -19.18 -8.87 -42.69
N SER A 705 -18.06 -8.42 -43.27
CA SER A 705 -16.77 -8.47 -42.59
C SER A 705 -16.71 -7.44 -41.46
N ILE A 706 -17.18 -6.20 -41.73
CA ILE A 706 -17.26 -5.12 -40.74
C ILE A 706 -18.19 -5.50 -39.58
N PHE A 707 -19.31 -6.16 -39.87
CA PHE A 707 -20.23 -6.63 -38.84
C PHE A 707 -19.58 -7.66 -37.92
N ILE A 708 -18.84 -8.63 -38.47
CA ILE A 708 -18.19 -9.68 -37.67
C ILE A 708 -17.13 -9.09 -36.75
N THR A 709 -16.29 -8.18 -37.25
CA THR A 709 -15.25 -7.53 -36.44
C THR A 709 -15.87 -6.64 -35.36
N THR A 710 -16.85 -5.81 -35.71
CA THR A 710 -17.56 -4.94 -34.74
C THR A 710 -18.25 -5.77 -33.64
N VAL A 711 -18.93 -6.87 -33.97
CA VAL A 711 -19.57 -7.73 -32.96
C VAL A 711 -18.52 -8.41 -32.07
N ALA A 712 -17.39 -8.82 -32.63
CA ALA A 712 -16.28 -9.38 -31.85
C ALA A 712 -15.68 -8.35 -30.87
N GLU A 713 -15.54 -7.09 -31.29
CA GLU A 713 -15.07 -6.00 -30.43
C GLU A 713 -16.09 -5.66 -29.33
N ILE A 714 -17.36 -5.49 -29.69
CA ILE A 714 -18.45 -5.20 -28.73
C ILE A 714 -18.50 -6.29 -27.65
N THR A 715 -18.42 -7.57 -28.04
CA THR A 715 -18.41 -8.69 -27.09
C THR A 715 -17.15 -8.68 -26.21
N CYS A 716 -15.97 -8.34 -26.74
CA CYS A 716 -14.76 -8.15 -25.93
C CYS A 716 -14.91 -7.05 -24.88
N PHE A 717 -15.44 -5.88 -25.28
CA PHE A 717 -15.66 -4.79 -24.34
C PHE A 717 -16.71 -5.17 -23.28
N PHE A 718 -17.79 -5.85 -23.64
CA PHE A 718 -18.76 -6.35 -22.64
C PHE A 718 -18.14 -7.33 -21.65
N ILE A 719 -17.21 -8.20 -22.06
CA ILE A 719 -16.47 -9.07 -21.13
C ILE A 719 -15.61 -8.23 -20.17
N GLY A 720 -15.02 -7.13 -20.65
CA GLY A 720 -14.34 -6.15 -19.79
C GLY A 720 -15.23 -5.60 -18.68
N SER A 721 -16.54 -5.48 -18.91
CA SER A 721 -17.50 -4.98 -17.91
C SER A 721 -17.79 -5.94 -16.75
N LEU A 722 -17.33 -7.20 -16.85
CA LEU A 722 -17.40 -8.18 -15.76
C LEU A 722 -16.35 -7.92 -14.66
N SER A 723 -15.41 -7.01 -14.90
CA SER A 723 -14.44 -6.63 -13.87
C SER A 723 -15.14 -5.94 -12.70
N ASP A 724 -14.74 -6.27 -11.48
CA ASP A 724 -15.25 -5.64 -10.27
C ASP A 724 -14.78 -4.20 -10.10
N MET A 725 -13.76 -3.77 -10.86
CA MET A 725 -13.21 -2.42 -10.82
C MET A 725 -14.15 -1.41 -11.49
N PRO A 726 -14.64 -0.39 -10.75
CA PRO A 726 -15.63 0.56 -11.29
C PRO A 726 -15.16 1.31 -12.55
N VAL A 727 -13.93 1.81 -12.57
CA VAL A 727 -13.36 2.51 -13.74
C VAL A 727 -13.34 1.62 -14.98
N VAL A 728 -12.83 0.40 -14.84
CA VAL A 728 -12.74 -0.56 -15.94
C VAL A 728 -14.12 -0.93 -16.45
N LYS A 729 -15.05 -1.18 -15.53
CA LYS A 729 -16.43 -1.53 -15.83
C LYS A 729 -17.15 -0.41 -16.58
N ALA A 730 -17.05 0.82 -16.08
CA ALA A 730 -17.62 1.98 -16.74
C ALA A 730 -17.00 2.15 -18.14
N PHE A 731 -15.68 2.15 -18.25
CA PHE A 731 -14.96 2.26 -19.52
C PHE A 731 -15.43 1.24 -20.56
N ALA A 732 -15.50 -0.03 -20.17
CA ALA A 732 -15.97 -1.12 -21.01
C ALA A 732 -17.42 -0.91 -21.52
N LEU A 733 -18.32 -0.47 -20.64
CA LEU A 733 -19.72 -0.18 -20.99
C LEU A 733 -19.84 0.99 -21.97
N TYR A 734 -19.18 2.12 -21.68
CA TYR A 734 -19.18 3.29 -22.56
C TYR A 734 -18.57 2.97 -23.94
N ALA A 735 -17.49 2.18 -23.99
CA ALA A 735 -16.82 1.80 -25.23
C ALA A 735 -17.70 0.86 -26.08
N ALA A 736 -18.29 -0.17 -25.47
CA ALA A 736 -19.18 -1.10 -26.16
C ALA A 736 -20.37 -0.38 -26.79
N MET A 737 -21.02 0.53 -26.04
CA MET A 737 -22.18 1.28 -26.54
C MET A 737 -21.79 2.31 -27.61
N ALA A 738 -20.62 2.95 -27.46
CA ALA A 738 -20.11 3.85 -28.49
C ALA A 738 -19.84 3.13 -29.82
N LEU A 739 -19.34 1.88 -29.78
CA LEU A 739 -19.16 1.05 -30.97
C LEU A 739 -20.48 0.59 -31.60
N VAL A 740 -21.51 0.28 -30.78
CA VAL A 740 -22.87 -0.02 -31.28
C VAL A 740 -23.42 1.16 -32.08
N PHE A 741 -23.38 2.36 -31.52
CA PHE A 741 -23.85 3.57 -32.22
C PHE A 741 -22.97 3.91 -33.43
N ASN A 742 -21.66 3.70 -33.34
CA ASN A 742 -20.73 3.91 -34.44
C ASN A 742 -21.09 3.01 -35.63
N PHE A 743 -21.25 1.71 -35.40
CA PHE A 743 -21.66 0.76 -36.44
C PHE A 743 -23.01 1.13 -37.06
N PHE A 744 -23.98 1.54 -36.23
CA PHE A 744 -25.29 1.97 -36.72
C PHE A 744 -25.18 3.19 -37.64
N PHE A 745 -24.44 4.23 -37.26
CA PHE A 745 -24.23 5.43 -38.08
C PHE A 745 -23.41 5.16 -39.34
N GLN A 746 -22.47 4.22 -39.29
CA GLN A 746 -21.68 3.81 -40.46
C GLN A 746 -22.52 3.08 -41.51
N ILE A 747 -23.34 2.11 -41.11
CA ILE A 747 -24.16 1.34 -42.06
C ILE A 747 -25.35 2.15 -42.60
N SER A 748 -25.82 3.15 -41.86
CA SER A 748 -26.93 4.02 -42.25
C SER A 748 -26.47 5.33 -42.91
N CYS A 749 -26.11 6.33 -42.11
CA CYS A 749 -25.80 7.68 -42.55
C CYS A 749 -24.58 7.75 -43.46
N PHE A 750 -23.50 7.04 -43.14
CA PHE A 750 -22.29 7.09 -43.95
C PHE A 750 -22.47 6.44 -45.33
N VAL A 751 -23.20 5.32 -45.42
CA VAL A 751 -23.59 4.73 -46.71
C VAL A 751 -24.48 5.69 -47.52
N GLY A 752 -25.37 6.43 -46.85
CA GLY A 752 -26.15 7.48 -47.49
C GLY A 752 -25.31 8.65 -48.01
N LEU A 753 -24.30 9.09 -47.24
CA LEU A 753 -23.32 10.10 -47.67
C LEU A 753 -22.53 9.62 -48.90
N LEU A 754 -22.08 8.36 -48.88
CA LEU A 754 -21.37 7.75 -50.01
C LEU A 754 -22.23 7.73 -51.28
N ALA A 755 -23.53 7.44 -51.16
CA ALA A 755 -24.45 7.45 -52.31
C ALA A 755 -24.66 8.88 -52.87
N MET A 756 -24.70 9.91 -52.00
CA MET A 756 -24.77 11.31 -52.44
C MET A 756 -23.48 11.76 -53.12
N ASP A 757 -22.34 11.38 -52.56
CA ASP A 757 -21.01 11.67 -53.12
C ASP A 757 -20.79 10.94 -54.46
N ALA A 758 -21.28 9.70 -54.59
CA ALA A 758 -21.28 8.96 -55.85
C ALA A 758 -22.11 9.65 -56.95
N LYS A 759 -23.27 10.23 -56.60
CA LYS A 759 -24.08 11.04 -57.53
C LYS A 759 -23.39 12.35 -57.95
N ARG A 760 -22.45 12.86 -57.14
CA ARG A 760 -21.65 14.03 -57.47
C ARG A 760 -20.47 13.69 -58.39
N ASP A 761 -19.87 12.51 -58.20
CA ASP A 761 -18.73 12.03 -58.98
C ASP A 761 -19.08 11.57 -60.41
N THR A 762 -20.34 11.28 -60.72
CA THR A 762 -20.77 10.79 -62.05
C THR A 762 -20.51 11.79 -63.19
N ASP A 763 -20.22 13.05 -62.88
CA ASP A 763 -19.89 14.09 -63.87
C ASP A 763 -18.39 14.13 -64.27
N MET A 764 -17.52 13.33 -63.62
CA MET A 764 -16.08 13.25 -63.95
C MET A 764 -15.54 11.81 -63.92
N GLN A 765 -15.65 11.08 -65.03
CA GLN A 765 -14.96 9.80 -65.22
C GLN A 765 -13.50 10.01 -65.63
N GLU A 766 -12.60 10.13 -64.65
CA GLU A 766 -11.16 9.87 -64.88
C GLU A 766 -10.84 8.40 -64.62
N MET A 767 -9.99 7.81 -65.47
CA MET A 767 -9.43 6.46 -65.31
C MET A 767 -8.71 6.36 -63.96
N LYS A 768 -9.24 5.57 -63.03
CA LYS A 768 -8.61 5.34 -61.72
C LYS A 768 -7.36 4.46 -61.87
N GLU A 769 -6.18 5.05 -61.66
CA GLU A 769 -4.94 4.30 -61.51
C GLU A 769 -4.94 3.46 -60.22
N PRO A 770 -4.32 2.26 -60.22
CA PRO A 770 -4.17 1.45 -59.01
C PRO A 770 -3.34 2.20 -57.96
N SER A 771 -3.84 2.22 -56.71
CA SER A 771 -3.15 2.85 -55.59
C SER A 771 -1.74 2.29 -55.42
N PHE A 772 -0.74 3.16 -55.20
CA PHE A 772 0.65 2.81 -54.97
C PHE A 772 0.84 1.64 -53.99
N MET A 773 0.10 1.63 -52.87
CA MET A 773 0.17 0.57 -51.86
C MET A 773 -0.29 -0.79 -52.38
N TYR A 774 -1.28 -0.83 -53.26
CA TYR A 774 -1.76 -2.07 -53.87
C TYR A 774 -0.70 -2.65 -54.82
N THR A 775 -0.09 -1.80 -55.66
CA THR A 775 0.99 -2.20 -56.57
C THR A 775 2.21 -2.70 -55.80
N LEU A 776 2.62 -2.00 -54.73
CA LEU A 776 3.72 -2.43 -53.87
C LEU A 776 3.50 -3.82 -53.26
N PHE A 777 2.28 -4.08 -52.76
CA PHE A 777 1.91 -5.38 -52.20
C PHE A 777 1.92 -6.48 -53.26
N GLN A 778 1.38 -6.18 -54.45
CA GLN A 778 1.27 -7.14 -55.54
C GLN A 778 2.64 -7.49 -56.16
N GLU A 779 3.50 -6.50 -56.41
CA GLU A 779 4.74 -6.69 -57.18
C GLU A 779 5.95 -7.06 -56.31
N SER A 780 6.05 -6.50 -55.10
CA SER A 780 7.26 -6.65 -54.27
C SER A 780 7.03 -7.47 -53.01
N TYR A 781 6.06 -7.08 -52.16
CA TYR A 781 5.96 -7.62 -50.80
C TYR A 781 5.45 -9.06 -50.74
N VAL A 782 4.29 -9.36 -51.35
CA VAL A 782 3.68 -10.70 -51.26
C VAL A 782 4.50 -11.77 -52.02
N PRO A 783 5.07 -11.51 -53.21
CA PRO A 783 5.96 -12.48 -53.87
C PRO A 783 7.18 -12.84 -53.02
N MET A 784 7.78 -11.87 -52.32
CA MET A 784 8.89 -12.11 -51.40
C MET A 784 8.46 -13.00 -50.21
N LEU A 785 7.31 -12.68 -49.59
CA LEU A 785 6.78 -13.41 -48.43
C LEU A 785 6.40 -14.86 -48.77
N MET A 786 5.85 -15.10 -49.96
CA MET A 786 5.38 -16.42 -50.40
C MET A 786 6.48 -17.33 -50.97
N ASN A 787 7.74 -16.87 -50.97
CA ASN A 787 8.89 -17.66 -51.42
C ASN A 787 9.07 -18.95 -50.58
N LYS A 788 9.50 -20.05 -51.22
CA LYS A 788 9.65 -21.38 -50.61
C LYS A 788 10.62 -21.43 -49.42
N PHE A 789 11.63 -20.56 -49.39
CA PHE A 789 12.60 -20.46 -48.28
C PHE A 789 12.14 -19.52 -47.16
N VAL A 790 11.36 -18.48 -47.49
CA VAL A 790 10.92 -17.46 -46.54
C VAL A 790 9.80 -17.99 -45.64
N ARG A 791 8.86 -18.78 -46.18
CA ARG A 791 7.73 -19.31 -45.39
C ARG A 791 8.14 -20.15 -44.16
N PRO A 792 9.03 -21.15 -44.26
CA PRO A 792 9.52 -21.88 -43.09
C PRO A 792 10.30 -20.99 -42.11
N LEU A 793 11.09 -20.05 -42.64
CA LEU A 793 11.87 -19.11 -41.82
C LEU A 793 10.94 -18.22 -40.97
N VAL A 794 9.85 -17.72 -41.55
CA VAL A 794 8.85 -16.93 -40.81
C VAL A 794 8.23 -17.75 -39.68
N ILE A 795 7.81 -18.99 -39.92
CA ILE A 795 7.25 -19.85 -38.85
C ILE A 795 8.29 -20.08 -37.75
N LEU A 796 9.55 -20.32 -38.10
CA LEU A 796 10.63 -20.52 -37.13
C LEU A 796 10.89 -19.28 -36.28
N VAL A 797 10.96 -18.09 -36.90
CA VAL A 797 11.21 -16.83 -36.19
C VAL A 797 10.06 -16.50 -35.23
N PHE A 798 8.81 -16.60 -35.69
CA PHE A 798 7.65 -16.30 -34.85
C PHE A 798 7.44 -17.33 -33.73
N THR A 799 7.76 -18.61 -33.94
CA THR A 799 7.71 -19.61 -32.87
C THR A 799 8.83 -19.43 -31.84
N ALA A 800 10.03 -19.03 -32.29
CA ALA A 800 11.13 -18.67 -31.38
C ALA A 800 10.78 -17.43 -30.54
N TRP A 801 10.18 -16.42 -31.18
CA TRP A 801 9.67 -15.23 -30.49
C TRP A 801 8.64 -15.60 -29.42
N LEU A 802 7.62 -16.41 -29.77
CA LEU A 802 6.61 -16.87 -28.82
C LEU A 802 7.22 -17.59 -27.59
N CYS A 803 8.21 -18.46 -27.81
CA CYS A 803 8.84 -19.20 -26.71
C CYS A 803 9.67 -18.29 -25.80
N ALA A 804 10.34 -17.28 -26.37
CA ALA A 804 11.02 -16.25 -25.60
C ALA A 804 10.01 -15.41 -24.79
N SER A 805 8.86 -15.09 -25.38
CA SER A 805 7.78 -14.35 -24.71
C SER A 805 7.24 -15.11 -23.50
N ILE A 806 6.94 -16.41 -23.62
CA ILE A 806 6.44 -17.24 -22.51
C ILE A 806 7.42 -17.25 -21.33
N ALA A 807 8.74 -17.31 -21.60
CA ALA A 807 9.77 -17.34 -20.55
C ALA A 807 9.80 -16.07 -19.67
N VAL A 808 9.36 -14.94 -20.21
CA VAL A 808 9.49 -13.61 -19.58
C VAL A 808 8.24 -13.21 -18.80
N ILE A 809 7.05 -13.73 -19.14
CA ILE A 809 5.76 -13.33 -18.53
C ILE A 809 5.75 -13.30 -17.00
N PRO A 810 6.31 -14.29 -16.26
CA PRO A 810 6.28 -14.26 -14.79
C PRO A 810 7.10 -13.12 -14.16
N LYS A 811 7.96 -12.44 -14.93
CA LYS A 811 8.83 -11.36 -14.46
C LYS A 811 8.19 -9.98 -14.59
N ILE A 812 6.94 -9.89 -15.07
CA ILE A 812 6.20 -8.63 -15.19
C ILE A 812 5.91 -8.08 -13.79
N ASP A 813 6.31 -6.83 -13.55
CA ASP A 813 6.03 -6.13 -12.30
C ASP A 813 4.53 -5.88 -12.12
N ILE A 814 4.04 -6.03 -10.89
CA ILE A 814 2.64 -5.82 -10.53
C ILE A 814 2.50 -4.52 -9.74
N GLY A 815 1.53 -3.69 -10.12
CA GLY A 815 1.22 -2.47 -9.39
C GLY A 815 1.24 -1.22 -10.25
N LEU A 816 0.79 -0.11 -9.66
CA LEU A 816 0.94 1.22 -10.21
C LEU A 816 1.55 2.09 -9.12
N ASP A 817 2.82 2.45 -9.29
CA ASP A 817 3.46 3.39 -8.37
C ASP A 817 2.83 4.78 -8.58
N VAL A 818 2.42 5.42 -7.49
CA VAL A 818 1.72 6.72 -7.49
C VAL A 818 2.56 7.83 -8.14
N GLU A 819 3.89 7.69 -8.13
CA GLU A 819 4.81 8.63 -8.81
C GLU A 819 4.57 8.68 -10.33
N LEU A 820 4.03 7.62 -10.93
CA LEU A 820 3.75 7.56 -12.37
C LEU A 820 2.47 8.31 -12.76
N THR A 821 1.61 8.66 -11.80
CA THR A 821 0.35 9.39 -12.01
C THR A 821 0.49 10.90 -11.82
N MET A 822 1.73 11.41 -11.84
CA MET A 822 2.03 12.81 -11.58
C MET A 822 3.00 13.32 -12.66
N THR A 823 2.82 14.56 -13.11
CA THR A 823 3.73 15.18 -14.09
C THR A 823 5.10 15.48 -13.49
N ASP A 824 6.12 15.59 -14.35
CA ASP A 824 7.51 15.84 -13.94
C ASP A 824 7.71 17.17 -13.19
N ASP A 825 6.84 18.17 -13.44
CA ASP A 825 6.83 19.49 -12.79
C ASP A 825 5.99 19.55 -11.50
N SER A 826 5.33 18.44 -11.11
CA SER A 826 4.45 18.41 -9.94
C SER A 826 5.22 18.51 -8.61
N TYR A 827 4.74 19.34 -7.69
CA TYR A 827 5.28 19.43 -6.33
C TYR A 827 4.99 18.14 -5.52
N VAL A 828 3.91 17.43 -5.85
CA VAL A 828 3.53 16.15 -5.22
C VAL A 828 4.51 15.05 -5.61
N LEU A 829 4.97 15.02 -6.87
CA LEU A 829 6.01 14.09 -7.30
C LEU A 829 7.31 14.30 -6.51
N LYS A 830 7.70 15.57 -6.26
CA LYS A 830 8.85 15.89 -5.41
C LYS A 830 8.66 15.35 -3.99
N TYR A 831 7.46 15.51 -3.43
CA TYR A 831 7.12 14.97 -2.11
C TYR A 831 7.27 13.45 -2.04
N PHE A 832 6.72 12.67 -2.98
CA PHE A 832 6.86 11.21 -2.96
C PHE A 832 8.33 10.76 -3.10
N LYS A 833 9.13 11.44 -3.94
CA LYS A 833 10.58 11.19 -4.04
C LYS A 833 11.30 11.45 -2.71
N PHE A 834 10.90 12.50 -1.98
CA PHE A 834 11.43 12.81 -0.65
C PHE A 834 10.99 11.78 0.39
N MET A 835 9.71 11.38 0.37
CA MET A 835 9.16 10.34 1.22
C MET A 835 9.96 9.03 1.08
N LYS A 836 10.19 8.55 -0.15
CA LYS A 836 10.95 7.32 -0.43
C LYS A 836 12.41 7.36 0.03
N ARG A 837 13.02 8.55 0.05
CA ARG A 837 14.43 8.76 0.46
C ARG A 837 14.58 8.96 1.97
N HIS A 838 13.64 9.67 2.60
CA HIS A 838 13.81 10.18 3.95
C HIS A 838 12.95 9.46 5.00
N PHE A 839 11.78 8.91 4.64
CA PHE A 839 10.93 8.25 5.62
C PHE A 839 11.56 6.96 6.10
N SER A 840 11.49 6.76 7.42
CA SER A 840 12.02 5.58 8.10
C SER A 840 10.91 4.75 8.77
N THR A 841 9.68 5.26 8.89
CA THR A 841 8.50 4.54 9.42
C THR A 841 7.42 4.40 8.36
N GLY A 842 6.72 3.27 8.35
CA GLY A 842 5.57 3.04 7.47
C GLY A 842 4.26 3.64 8.01
N PRO A 843 3.17 3.49 7.23
CA PRO A 843 1.82 3.86 7.67
C PRO A 843 1.33 3.04 8.87
N PRO A 844 0.42 3.57 9.69
CA PRO A 844 -0.20 2.82 10.77
C PRO A 844 -1.17 1.75 10.25
N VAL A 845 -1.34 0.69 11.03
CA VAL A 845 -2.29 -0.40 10.81
C VAL A 845 -3.06 -0.68 12.09
N TYR A 846 -4.38 -0.84 11.93
CA TYR A 846 -5.32 -1.05 13.01
C TYR A 846 -5.87 -2.46 12.93
N PHE A 847 -5.56 -3.32 13.90
CA PHE A 847 -6.20 -4.64 14.00
C PHE A 847 -7.54 -4.47 14.71
N VAL A 848 -8.63 -4.46 13.93
CA VAL A 848 -9.99 -4.23 14.40
C VAL A 848 -10.61 -5.56 14.80
N VAL A 849 -11.13 -5.64 16.03
CA VAL A 849 -11.91 -6.76 16.54
C VAL A 849 -13.39 -6.38 16.46
N THR A 850 -14.17 -7.15 15.70
CA THR A 850 -15.62 -6.90 15.54
C THR A 850 -16.41 -7.31 16.78
N ASP A 851 -17.70 -6.96 16.78
CA ASP A 851 -18.64 -7.32 17.84
C ASP A 851 -18.73 -8.84 18.08
N GLY A 852 -19.08 -9.21 19.31
CA GLY A 852 -19.42 -10.59 19.70
C GLY A 852 -18.60 -11.17 20.84
N LEU A 853 -17.55 -10.48 21.32
CA LEU A 853 -16.86 -10.83 22.56
C LEU A 853 -17.50 -10.09 23.74
N ASN A 854 -17.76 -10.81 24.83
CA ASN A 854 -18.22 -10.23 26.07
C ASN A 854 -17.03 -9.87 26.96
N LEU A 855 -16.50 -8.66 26.80
CA LEU A 855 -15.31 -8.20 27.53
C LEU A 855 -15.51 -8.03 29.05
N THR A 856 -16.72 -8.25 29.56
CA THR A 856 -16.95 -8.38 31.01
C THR A 856 -16.51 -9.74 31.55
N ASP A 857 -16.43 -10.77 30.70
CA ASP A 857 -15.96 -12.11 31.07
C ASP A 857 -14.44 -12.22 30.98
N LYS A 858 -13.86 -12.98 31.91
CA LYS A 858 -12.41 -13.16 32.04
C LYS A 858 -11.82 -13.94 30.87
N PHE A 859 -12.56 -14.89 30.32
CA PHE A 859 -12.12 -15.70 29.19
C PHE A 859 -11.94 -14.85 27.92
N ASP A 860 -12.90 -13.99 27.63
CA ASP A 860 -12.83 -13.08 26.47
C ASP A 860 -11.75 -12.00 26.66
N GLN A 861 -11.54 -11.52 27.89
CA GLN A 861 -10.41 -10.63 28.19
C GLN A 861 -9.05 -11.29 27.88
N ASN A 862 -8.89 -12.58 28.19
CA ASN A 862 -7.64 -13.32 27.96
C ASN A 862 -7.29 -13.48 26.49
N LEU A 863 -8.29 -13.46 25.60
CA LEU A 863 -8.10 -13.50 24.16
C LEU A 863 -7.51 -12.20 23.59
N LEU A 864 -7.65 -11.08 24.31
CA LEU A 864 -7.19 -9.76 23.85
C LEU A 864 -5.92 -9.27 24.55
N CYS A 865 -5.81 -9.45 25.87
CA CYS A 865 -4.74 -8.86 26.67
C CYS A 865 -3.35 -9.52 26.47
N GLY A 866 -2.28 -8.79 26.82
CA GLY A 866 -0.89 -9.24 26.66
C GLY A 866 -0.14 -9.54 27.97
N GLY A 867 -0.69 -9.12 29.11
CA GLY A 867 -0.07 -9.30 30.43
C GLY A 867 -0.16 -10.71 31.03
N VAL A 868 0.08 -10.81 32.34
CA VAL A 868 0.00 -12.07 33.10
C VAL A 868 -1.44 -12.59 33.14
N ASN A 869 -1.61 -13.92 33.10
CA ASN A 869 -2.89 -14.64 32.97
C ASN A 869 -3.60 -14.48 31.62
N CYS A 870 -3.01 -13.81 30.63
CA CYS A 870 -3.53 -13.74 29.27
C CYS A 870 -3.08 -14.93 28.42
N ASP A 871 -3.80 -15.21 27.32
CA ASP A 871 -3.42 -16.29 26.41
C ASP A 871 -2.12 -15.95 25.67
N SER A 872 -1.21 -16.92 25.52
CA SER A 872 0.02 -16.77 24.71
C SER A 872 -0.29 -16.51 23.23
N TYR A 873 -1.48 -16.91 22.76
CA TYR A 873 -2.00 -16.64 21.42
C TYR A 873 -3.08 -15.56 21.39
N SER A 874 -3.12 -14.67 22.40
CA SER A 874 -3.98 -13.49 22.36
C SER A 874 -3.63 -12.55 21.19
N VAL A 875 -4.54 -11.64 20.85
CA VAL A 875 -4.39 -10.64 19.78
C VAL A 875 -3.08 -9.85 19.94
N THR A 876 -2.87 -9.26 21.12
CA THR A 876 -1.68 -8.45 21.43
C THR A 876 -0.39 -9.26 21.40
N ASN A 877 -0.39 -10.50 21.93
CA ASN A 877 0.79 -11.39 21.89
C ASN A 877 1.13 -11.85 20.47
N GLN A 878 0.14 -12.04 19.59
CA GLN A 878 0.38 -12.35 18.17
C GLN A 878 1.00 -11.16 17.42
N ILE A 879 0.52 -9.93 17.68
CA ILE A 879 1.11 -8.71 17.09
C ILE A 879 2.54 -8.49 17.61
N TYR A 880 2.77 -8.69 18.91
CA TYR A 880 4.10 -8.61 19.51
C TYR A 880 5.08 -9.56 18.83
N ARG A 881 4.69 -10.84 18.64
CA ARG A 881 5.52 -11.82 17.92
C ARG A 881 5.77 -11.41 16.48
N ALA A 882 4.76 -10.89 15.79
CA ALA A 882 4.91 -10.40 14.42
C ALA A 882 5.92 -9.24 14.33
N SER A 883 5.96 -8.36 15.34
CA SER A 883 6.90 -7.22 15.37
C SER A 883 8.37 -7.62 15.54
N LYS A 884 8.65 -8.85 16.00
CA LYS A 884 10.03 -9.36 16.14
C LYS A 884 10.62 -9.83 14.81
N THR A 885 9.81 -10.04 13.78
CA THR A 885 10.25 -10.48 12.44
C THR A 885 9.79 -9.53 11.32
N PRO A 886 10.15 -8.23 11.38
CA PRO A 886 9.62 -7.18 10.51
C PRO A 886 9.87 -7.41 9.02
N ASN A 887 10.96 -8.10 8.66
CA ASN A 887 11.33 -8.38 7.27
C ASN A 887 10.32 -9.31 6.55
N LEU A 888 9.53 -10.10 7.29
CA LEU A 888 8.51 -11.00 6.75
C LEU A 888 7.09 -10.51 7.05
N THR A 889 6.88 -9.95 8.23
CA THR A 889 5.55 -9.54 8.70
C THR A 889 5.19 -8.12 8.28
N TYR A 890 6.17 -7.30 7.90
CA TYR A 890 6.01 -5.87 7.65
C TYR A 890 5.41 -5.11 8.85
N ILE A 891 5.48 -5.66 10.06
CA ILE A 891 5.08 -5.01 11.31
C ILE A 891 6.34 -4.58 12.05
N ASN A 892 6.46 -3.29 12.34
CA ASN A 892 7.69 -2.72 12.90
C ASN A 892 7.67 -2.61 14.43
N ARG A 893 6.48 -2.52 15.04
CA ARG A 893 6.32 -2.26 16.48
C ARG A 893 5.24 -3.14 17.12
N PRO A 894 5.29 -3.37 18.44
CA PRO A 894 4.17 -4.00 19.12
C PRO A 894 2.94 -3.08 19.12
N SER A 895 1.76 -3.67 19.33
CA SER A 895 0.51 -2.89 19.38
C SER A 895 0.33 -2.16 20.70
N THR A 896 -0.29 -0.98 20.65
CA THR A 896 -0.89 -0.36 21.82
C THR A 896 -2.11 -1.16 22.28
N SER A 897 -2.29 -1.34 23.59
CA SER A 897 -3.38 -2.17 24.14
C SER A 897 -4.19 -1.41 25.20
N TRP A 898 -5.40 -0.99 24.82
CA TRP A 898 -6.30 -0.26 25.72
C TRP A 898 -6.76 -1.10 26.91
N ILE A 899 -6.91 -2.43 26.73
CA ILE A 899 -7.38 -3.33 27.79
C ILE A 899 -6.31 -3.55 28.86
N ASP A 900 -5.05 -3.65 28.44
CA ASP A 900 -3.91 -3.78 29.35
C ASP A 900 -3.73 -2.51 30.18
N ASP A 901 -3.78 -1.33 29.56
CA ASP A 901 -3.68 -0.06 30.29
C ASP A 901 -4.92 0.23 31.14
N PHE A 902 -6.11 -0.27 30.77
CA PHE A 902 -7.28 -0.19 31.63
C PHE A 902 -7.10 -1.02 32.91
N PHE A 903 -6.53 -2.22 32.83
CA PHE A 903 -6.21 -3.02 34.02
C PHE A 903 -5.16 -2.34 34.88
N ASP A 904 -4.13 -1.75 34.27
CA ASP A 904 -3.10 -1.00 34.99
C ASP A 904 -3.71 0.25 35.66
N TRP A 905 -4.57 1.02 34.97
CA TRP A 905 -5.27 2.19 35.51
C TRP A 905 -6.22 1.82 36.67
N ALA A 906 -6.95 0.70 36.55
CA ALA A 906 -7.86 0.22 37.59
C ALA A 906 -7.13 -0.30 38.85
N ALA A 907 -5.86 -0.68 38.72
CA ALA A 907 -5.03 -1.04 39.87
C ALA A 907 -4.58 0.19 40.68
N LEU A 908 -4.65 1.41 40.11
CA LEU A 908 -4.14 2.63 40.72
C LEU A 908 -5.21 3.36 41.55
N PRO A 909 -5.01 3.55 42.87
CA PRO A 909 -6.03 4.12 43.75
C PRO A 909 -6.28 5.62 43.53
N ASN A 910 -5.33 6.34 42.94
CA ASN A 910 -5.38 7.80 42.76
C ASN A 910 -5.89 8.24 41.38
N CYS A 911 -6.02 7.30 40.44
CA CYS A 911 -6.43 7.58 39.06
C CYS A 911 -7.95 7.72 38.93
N CYS A 912 -8.72 6.73 39.39
CA CYS A 912 -10.17 6.79 39.29
C CYS A 912 -10.76 7.71 40.36
N LYS A 913 -11.40 8.80 39.95
CA LYS A 913 -12.20 9.67 40.83
C LYS A 913 -13.61 9.93 40.27
N TYR A 914 -14.53 10.21 41.18
CA TYR A 914 -15.90 10.57 40.83
C TYR A 914 -16.44 11.71 41.70
N TYR A 915 -17.45 12.42 41.20
CA TYR A 915 -18.15 13.44 41.97
C TYR A 915 -19.17 12.79 42.91
N PRO A 916 -19.09 13.05 44.24
CA PRO A 916 -19.98 12.41 45.20
C PRO A 916 -21.45 12.85 45.07
N SER A 917 -21.72 13.98 44.43
CA SER A 917 -23.06 14.55 44.27
C SER A 917 -23.93 13.82 43.24
N ASN A 918 -23.34 13.35 42.14
CA ASN A 918 -24.06 12.76 41.00
C ASN A 918 -23.48 11.42 40.53
N ASN A 919 -22.42 10.92 41.17
CA ASN A 919 -21.67 9.74 40.76
C ASN A 919 -21.20 9.79 39.29
N SER A 920 -20.86 10.97 38.76
CA SER A 920 -20.26 11.11 37.44
C SER A 920 -18.74 11.09 37.49
N PHE A 921 -18.11 10.82 36.35
CA PHE A 921 -16.66 10.92 36.19
C PHE A 921 -16.14 12.28 36.68
N CYS A 922 -15.02 12.26 37.42
CA CYS A 922 -14.27 13.44 37.77
C CYS A 922 -12.79 13.27 37.38
N PRO A 923 -12.18 14.26 36.70
CA PRO A 923 -10.75 14.26 36.44
C PRO A 923 -9.92 14.07 37.73
N HIS A 924 -8.91 13.21 37.67
CA HIS A 924 -8.09 12.86 38.83
C HIS A 924 -7.38 14.08 39.47
N GLY A 925 -7.09 15.13 38.70
CA GLY A 925 -6.44 16.35 39.18
C GLY A 925 -7.33 17.29 40.02
N ASN A 926 -8.63 17.02 40.17
CA ASN A 926 -9.54 17.88 40.94
C ASN A 926 -9.64 17.43 42.41
N ASP A 927 -9.47 18.37 43.34
CA ASP A 927 -9.48 18.13 44.79
C ASP A 927 -10.88 17.87 45.37
N THR A 928 -11.94 18.26 44.65
CA THR A 928 -13.34 18.08 45.10
C THR A 928 -13.88 16.65 44.94
N CYS A 929 -13.04 15.73 44.47
CA CYS A 929 -13.45 14.41 44.00
C CYS A 929 -12.93 13.28 44.88
N VAL A 930 -13.72 12.21 44.96
CA VAL A 930 -13.44 11.05 45.82
C VAL A 930 -12.94 9.89 44.97
N SER A 931 -11.96 9.13 45.47
CA SER A 931 -11.42 7.95 44.80
C SER A 931 -12.46 6.85 44.64
N CYS A 932 -12.43 6.17 43.49
CA CYS A 932 -13.30 5.02 43.22
C CYS A 932 -12.88 3.78 44.01
N THR A 933 -13.87 2.99 44.46
CA THR A 933 -13.65 1.61 44.94
C THR A 933 -13.91 0.63 43.81
N ILE A 934 -12.85 0.03 43.27
CA ILE A 934 -12.93 -0.95 42.18
C ILE A 934 -12.86 -2.37 42.77
N ASP A 935 -13.95 -3.11 42.65
CA ASP A 935 -14.00 -4.50 43.11
C ASP A 935 -13.26 -5.42 42.13
N LYS A 936 -12.29 -6.17 42.66
CA LYS A 936 -11.43 -7.05 41.87
C LYS A 936 -11.84 -8.53 41.99
N ASN A 937 -11.57 -9.27 40.93
CA ASN A 937 -11.75 -10.72 40.81
C ASN A 937 -10.49 -11.50 41.28
N ASN A 938 -10.56 -12.83 41.32
CA ASN A 938 -9.42 -13.73 41.65
C ASN A 938 -8.15 -13.54 40.79
N LEU A 939 -8.23 -12.83 39.65
CA LEU A 939 -7.10 -12.52 38.76
C LEU A 939 -6.60 -11.08 38.93
N ASP A 940 -7.01 -10.39 40.00
CA ASP A 940 -6.74 -8.96 40.27
C ASP A 940 -7.28 -7.98 39.20
N ARG A 941 -8.29 -8.42 38.43
CA ARG A 941 -8.98 -7.62 37.39
C ARG A 941 -10.34 -7.12 37.87
N PRO A 942 -10.87 -6.00 37.35
CA PRO A 942 -12.21 -5.52 37.69
C PRO A 942 -13.29 -6.58 37.50
N ASN A 943 -14.26 -6.65 38.41
CA ASN A 943 -15.44 -7.50 38.27
C ASN A 943 -16.38 -6.98 37.15
N VAL A 944 -17.37 -7.80 36.77
CA VAL A 944 -18.30 -7.51 35.66
C VAL A 944 -18.96 -6.12 35.81
N GLN A 945 -19.38 -5.76 37.03
CA GLN A 945 -20.05 -4.49 37.31
C GLN A 945 -19.09 -3.30 37.31
N SER A 946 -17.88 -3.48 37.86
CA SER A 946 -16.84 -2.46 37.89
C SER A 946 -16.29 -2.19 36.50
N PHE A 947 -16.14 -3.22 35.66
CA PHE A 947 -15.67 -3.09 34.28
C PHE A 947 -16.59 -2.17 33.47
N SER A 948 -17.90 -2.47 33.44
CA SER A 948 -18.85 -1.68 32.65
C SER A 948 -19.02 -0.25 33.18
N LYS A 949 -18.90 -0.04 34.50
CA LYS A 949 -19.03 1.28 35.12
C LYS A 949 -17.80 2.17 34.89
N PHE A 950 -16.58 1.64 35.02
CA PHE A 950 -15.36 2.45 35.06
C PHE A 950 -14.62 2.53 33.72
N LEU A 951 -14.95 1.68 32.73
CA LEU A 951 -14.36 1.81 31.39
C LEU A 951 -14.61 3.18 30.74
N PRO A 952 -15.83 3.77 30.80
CA PRO A 952 -16.03 5.13 30.29
C PRO A 952 -15.19 6.19 31.02
N TYR A 953 -14.93 6.01 32.32
CA TYR A 953 -14.14 6.97 33.10
C TYR A 953 -12.69 6.94 32.65
N PHE A 954 -12.14 5.76 32.38
CA PHE A 954 -10.81 5.59 31.80
C PHE A 954 -10.66 6.28 30.44
N LEU A 955 -11.68 6.21 29.58
CA LEU A 955 -11.66 6.83 28.25
C LEU A 955 -11.85 8.36 28.27
N GLU A 956 -12.38 8.92 29.35
CA GLU A 956 -12.50 10.37 29.56
C GLU A 956 -11.33 10.97 30.35
N ASP A 957 -10.56 10.14 31.06
CA ASP A 957 -9.46 10.57 31.91
C ASP A 957 -8.17 10.88 31.12
N SER A 958 -7.62 12.07 31.36
CA SER A 958 -6.43 12.58 30.63
C SER A 958 -5.14 12.20 31.36
N PRO A 959 -4.07 11.79 30.68
CA PRO A 959 -2.85 11.38 31.36
C PRO A 959 -2.09 12.57 31.96
N ASP A 960 -1.57 12.40 33.17
CA ASP A 960 -0.70 13.37 33.85
C ASP A 960 0.44 12.67 34.65
N GLN A 961 1.16 13.42 35.50
CA GLN A 961 2.23 12.85 36.32
C GLN A 961 1.73 11.93 37.45
N GLN A 962 0.50 12.13 37.93
CA GLN A 962 -0.11 11.31 38.99
C GLN A 962 -0.76 10.05 38.40
N CYS A 963 -1.36 10.16 37.22
CA CYS A 963 -2.03 9.11 36.48
C CYS A 963 -1.54 9.06 35.03
N SER A 964 -0.42 8.38 34.80
CA SER A 964 0.21 8.27 33.47
C SER A 964 -0.50 7.32 32.50
N LYS A 965 -1.36 6.43 33.02
CA LYS A 965 -2.03 5.35 32.28
C LYS A 965 -3.45 5.70 31.82
N ALA A 966 -3.88 6.95 31.93
CA ALA A 966 -5.23 7.36 31.57
C ALA A 966 -5.48 7.28 30.04
N GLY A 967 -6.70 6.91 29.64
CA GLY A 967 -7.00 6.44 28.28
C GLY A 967 -7.46 7.51 27.29
N HIS A 968 -7.75 8.74 27.70
CA HIS A 968 -8.38 9.74 26.83
C HIS A 968 -7.58 10.07 25.57
N ALA A 969 -6.27 10.27 25.70
CA ALA A 969 -5.41 10.69 24.59
C ALA A 969 -5.20 9.59 23.52
N ALA A 970 -5.11 8.33 23.96
CA ALA A 970 -4.70 7.20 23.11
C ALA A 970 -5.88 6.29 22.70
N TYR A 971 -6.90 6.15 23.54
CA TYR A 971 -7.90 5.08 23.42
C TYR A 971 -9.35 5.57 23.35
N SER A 972 -9.62 6.85 23.54
CA SER A 972 -10.98 7.41 23.44
C SER A 972 -11.67 7.07 22.12
N ASP A 973 -10.90 7.05 21.03
CA ASP A 973 -11.37 6.68 19.69
C ASP A 973 -11.16 5.20 19.35
N ALA A 974 -10.51 4.42 20.22
CA ALA A 974 -10.14 3.02 19.98
C ALA A 974 -11.20 2.01 20.42
N VAL A 975 -12.11 2.42 21.30
CA VAL A 975 -13.15 1.56 21.86
C VAL A 975 -14.51 2.19 21.59
N SER A 976 -15.36 1.49 20.85
CA SER A 976 -16.74 1.89 20.67
C SER A 976 -17.58 1.42 21.86
N PHE A 977 -18.28 2.33 22.54
CA PHE A 977 -19.14 1.99 23.68
C PHE A 977 -20.60 2.23 23.29
N LYS A 978 -21.42 1.17 23.20
CA LYS A 978 -22.84 1.23 22.81
C LYS A 978 -23.69 0.55 23.90
N ASN A 979 -24.75 1.22 24.39
CA ASN A 979 -25.74 0.67 25.32
C ASN A 979 -25.14 -0.06 26.55
N ASN A 980 -24.13 0.52 27.21
CA ASN A 980 -23.41 -0.08 28.35
C ASN A 980 -22.69 -1.42 28.06
N SER A 981 -22.53 -1.79 26.79
CA SER A 981 -21.69 -2.89 26.33
C SER A 981 -20.52 -2.39 25.49
N THR A 982 -19.39 -3.08 25.57
CA THR A 982 -18.25 -2.85 24.68
C THR A 982 -18.60 -3.30 23.27
N GLY A 983 -18.56 -2.37 22.33
CA GLY A 983 -18.68 -2.64 20.90
C GLY A 983 -17.33 -3.02 20.28
N PRO A 984 -17.10 -2.75 18.98
CA PRO A 984 -15.82 -3.07 18.35
C PRO A 984 -14.69 -2.23 18.94
N SER A 985 -13.48 -2.78 18.91
CA SER A 985 -12.27 -2.08 19.33
C SER A 985 -11.11 -2.36 18.38
N TYR A 986 -10.06 -1.54 18.40
CA TYR A 986 -8.87 -1.77 17.60
C TYR A 986 -7.57 -1.72 18.39
N PHE A 987 -6.56 -2.38 17.85
CA PHE A 987 -5.17 -2.35 18.34
C PHE A 987 -4.28 -1.73 17.25
N MET A 988 -3.72 -0.56 17.54
CA MET A 988 -2.89 0.19 16.59
C MET A 988 -1.43 -0.28 16.65
N THR A 989 -0.81 -0.43 15.49
CA THR A 989 0.64 -0.59 15.30
C THR A 989 1.09 0.09 13.99
N TYR A 990 2.37 -0.02 13.63
CA TYR A 990 2.97 0.58 12.45
C TYR A 990 3.58 -0.46 11.52
N HIS A 991 3.39 -0.25 10.22
CA HIS A 991 4.13 -0.99 9.20
C HIS A 991 5.61 -0.58 9.15
N THR A 992 6.42 -1.44 8.55
CA THR A 992 7.76 -1.08 8.06
C THR A 992 7.66 -0.07 6.92
N VAL A 993 8.79 0.52 6.50
CA VAL A 993 8.80 1.44 5.35
C VAL A 993 8.34 0.71 4.10
N LEU A 994 7.27 1.22 3.47
CA LEU A 994 6.73 0.72 2.20
C LEU A 994 7.14 1.70 1.11
N LYS A 995 7.84 1.22 0.07
CA LYS A 995 8.39 2.09 -1.00
C LYS A 995 7.85 1.76 -2.38
N THR A 996 7.60 0.48 -2.63
CA THR A 996 7.15 -0.01 -3.93
C THR A 996 5.74 -0.56 -3.81
N SER A 997 5.01 -0.62 -4.92
CA SER A 997 3.71 -1.30 -4.97
C SER A 997 3.74 -2.71 -4.37
N LYS A 998 4.86 -3.43 -4.54
CA LYS A 998 5.09 -4.75 -3.94
C LYS A 998 5.08 -4.75 -2.42
N ASP A 999 5.75 -3.80 -1.79
CA ASP A 999 5.76 -3.69 -0.33
C ASP A 999 4.34 -3.43 0.20
N TYR A 1000 3.55 -2.62 -0.50
CA TYR A 1000 2.17 -2.31 -0.11
C TYR A 1000 1.25 -3.54 -0.16
N TYR A 1001 1.24 -4.33 -1.24
CA TYR A 1001 0.35 -5.49 -1.28
C TYR A 1001 0.88 -6.70 -0.48
N GLU A 1002 2.20 -6.88 -0.32
CA GLU A 1002 2.75 -7.95 0.52
C GLU A 1002 2.58 -7.65 2.01
N SER A 1003 2.75 -6.40 2.45
CA SER A 1003 2.46 -6.00 3.85
C SER A 1003 0.99 -6.26 4.21
N MET A 1004 0.08 -5.95 3.30
CA MET A 1004 -1.34 -6.26 3.44
C MET A 1004 -1.62 -7.76 3.49
N ARG A 1005 -1.02 -8.55 2.58
CA ARG A 1005 -1.16 -10.03 2.59
C ARG A 1005 -0.70 -10.60 3.92
N SER A 1006 0.43 -10.13 4.43
CA SER A 1006 1.00 -10.54 5.71
C SER A 1006 0.09 -10.15 6.88
N ALA A 1007 -0.39 -8.91 6.93
CA ALA A 1007 -1.32 -8.44 7.95
C ALA A 1007 -2.63 -9.25 7.96
N ARG A 1008 -3.19 -9.58 6.78
CA ARG A 1008 -4.37 -10.45 6.66
C ARG A 1008 -4.12 -11.86 7.14
N ALA A 1009 -2.95 -12.43 6.86
CA ALA A 1009 -2.58 -13.76 7.36
C ALA A 1009 -2.53 -13.78 8.90
N ILE A 1010 -1.96 -12.74 9.51
CA ILE A 1010 -1.90 -12.57 10.97
C ILE A 1010 -3.31 -12.41 11.55
N ALA A 1011 -4.16 -11.56 10.96
CA ALA A 1011 -5.55 -11.36 11.40
C ALA A 1011 -6.43 -12.62 11.24
N ASN A 1012 -6.23 -13.40 10.18
CA ASN A 1012 -6.89 -14.69 9.99
C ASN A 1012 -6.48 -15.70 11.07
N ASN A 1013 -5.20 -15.71 11.48
CA ASN A 1013 -4.74 -16.54 12.58
C ASN A 1013 -5.39 -16.13 13.91
N MET A 1014 -5.48 -14.83 14.20
CA MET A 1014 -6.20 -14.32 15.38
C MET A 1014 -7.69 -14.69 15.35
N THR A 1015 -8.34 -14.58 14.20
CA THR A 1015 -9.73 -14.99 14.06
C THR A 1015 -9.89 -16.48 14.27
N ALA A 1016 -8.96 -17.30 13.78
CA ALA A 1016 -8.96 -18.74 13.99
C ALA A 1016 -8.74 -19.11 15.46
N THR A 1017 -7.88 -18.41 16.21
CA THR A 1017 -7.68 -18.66 17.65
C THR A 1017 -8.94 -18.32 18.45
N ILE A 1018 -9.60 -17.20 18.16
CA ILE A 1018 -10.88 -16.82 18.79
C ILE A 1018 -11.96 -17.88 18.50
N ARG A 1019 -12.12 -18.29 17.24
CA ARG A 1019 -13.11 -19.32 16.84
C ARG A 1019 -12.86 -20.69 17.44
N ARG A 1020 -11.60 -21.08 17.67
CA ARG A 1020 -11.26 -22.35 18.35
C ARG A 1020 -11.73 -22.37 19.80
N GLN A 1021 -11.67 -21.23 20.49
CA GLN A 1021 -12.14 -21.12 21.87
C GLN A 1021 -13.66 -20.91 21.96
N HIS A 1022 -14.25 -20.24 20.97
CA HIS A 1022 -15.69 -19.97 20.89
C HIS A 1022 -16.28 -20.48 19.57
N PRO A 1023 -16.50 -21.81 19.40
CA PRO A 1023 -16.96 -22.40 18.14
C PRO A 1023 -18.36 -21.95 17.70
N ASN A 1024 -19.20 -21.49 18.63
CA ASN A 1024 -20.55 -21.00 18.35
C ASN A 1024 -20.59 -19.52 17.92
N ASN A 1025 -19.48 -18.78 18.08
CA ASN A 1025 -19.41 -17.36 17.76
C ASN A 1025 -18.85 -17.16 16.34
N THR A 1026 -19.75 -16.93 15.38
CA THR A 1026 -19.39 -16.60 14.00
C THR A 1026 -19.32 -15.10 13.72
N SER A 1027 -19.82 -14.26 14.64
CA SER A 1027 -19.87 -12.80 14.47
C SER A 1027 -18.54 -12.10 14.72
N THR A 1028 -17.67 -12.68 15.57
CA THR A 1028 -16.37 -12.09 15.87
C THR A 1028 -15.33 -12.48 14.83
N THR A 1029 -14.75 -11.45 14.21
CA THR A 1029 -13.67 -11.53 13.25
C THR A 1029 -12.66 -10.43 13.55
N VAL A 1030 -11.39 -10.71 13.24
CA VAL A 1030 -10.32 -9.72 13.32
C VAL A 1030 -9.87 -9.41 11.90
N PHE A 1031 -9.84 -8.14 11.55
CA PHE A 1031 -9.32 -7.70 10.26
C PHE A 1031 -8.36 -6.52 10.43
N PRO A 1032 -7.32 -6.41 9.58
CA PRO A 1032 -6.41 -5.29 9.62
C PRO A 1032 -6.96 -4.16 8.73
N TYR A 1033 -6.97 -2.93 9.22
CA TYR A 1033 -7.33 -1.74 8.48
C TYR A 1033 -6.12 -0.80 8.36
N SER A 1034 -5.84 -0.36 7.14
CA SER A 1034 -4.93 0.77 6.87
C SER A 1034 -5.46 1.56 5.67
N VAL A 1035 -5.12 2.84 5.60
CA VAL A 1035 -5.67 3.78 4.60
C VAL A 1035 -5.44 3.32 3.17
N PHE A 1036 -4.30 2.67 2.89
CA PHE A 1036 -3.93 2.27 1.54
C PHE A 1036 -4.53 0.91 1.09
N TYR A 1037 -5.10 0.12 1.99
CA TYR A 1037 -5.58 -1.24 1.68
C TYR A 1037 -6.62 -1.27 0.55
N VAL A 1038 -7.55 -0.31 0.56
CA VAL A 1038 -8.57 -0.16 -0.49
C VAL A 1038 -7.99 0.01 -1.90
N PHE A 1039 -6.79 0.58 -2.03
CA PHE A 1039 -6.15 0.80 -3.33
C PHE A 1039 -5.33 -0.40 -3.79
N TYR A 1040 -4.69 -1.12 -2.87
CA TYR A 1040 -3.76 -2.20 -3.20
C TYR A 1040 -4.37 -3.61 -3.15
N GLU A 1041 -5.60 -3.78 -2.65
CA GLU A 1041 -6.32 -5.06 -2.64
C GLU A 1041 -6.41 -5.69 -4.04
N GLN A 1042 -6.65 -4.87 -5.06
CA GLN A 1042 -6.78 -5.32 -6.45
C GLN A 1042 -5.57 -6.12 -6.96
N TYR A 1043 -4.37 -5.84 -6.46
CA TYR A 1043 -3.14 -6.49 -6.92
C TYR A 1043 -2.96 -7.90 -6.36
N LEU A 1044 -3.72 -8.29 -5.33
CA LEU A 1044 -3.69 -9.64 -4.80
C LEU A 1044 -4.29 -10.67 -5.78
N THR A 1045 -5.27 -10.27 -6.58
CA THR A 1045 -6.01 -11.16 -7.51
C THR A 1045 -5.87 -10.77 -8.99
N ILE A 1046 -5.14 -9.70 -9.31
CA ILE A 1046 -5.00 -9.15 -10.68
C ILE A 1046 -4.60 -10.19 -11.72
N TRP A 1047 -3.70 -11.12 -11.40
CA TRP A 1047 -3.28 -12.19 -12.33
C TRP A 1047 -4.40 -13.18 -12.63
N GLN A 1048 -5.18 -13.56 -11.62
CA GLN A 1048 -6.30 -14.48 -11.79
C GLN A 1048 -7.38 -13.84 -12.66
N VAL A 1049 -7.72 -12.58 -12.37
CA VAL A 1049 -8.66 -11.79 -13.16
C VAL A 1049 -8.14 -11.61 -14.60
N CYS A 1050 -6.85 -11.29 -14.77
CA CYS A 1050 -6.25 -11.14 -16.09
C CYS A 1050 -6.41 -12.39 -16.95
N VAL A 1051 -6.02 -13.56 -16.43
CA VAL A 1051 -6.14 -14.83 -17.16
C VAL A 1051 -7.61 -15.16 -17.48
N GLN A 1052 -8.53 -14.95 -16.52
CA GLN A 1052 -9.96 -15.20 -16.75
C GLN A 1052 -10.52 -14.32 -17.88
N HIS A 1053 -10.22 -13.03 -17.88
CA HIS A 1053 -10.69 -12.10 -18.90
C HIS A 1053 -10.07 -12.39 -20.28
N LEU A 1054 -8.78 -12.71 -20.34
CA LEU A 1054 -8.11 -13.05 -21.61
C LEU A 1054 -8.68 -14.32 -22.23
N VAL A 1055 -8.86 -15.39 -21.43
CA VAL A 1055 -9.42 -16.65 -21.91
C VAL A 1055 -10.85 -16.46 -22.38
N LEU A 1056 -11.68 -15.75 -21.61
CA LEU A 1056 -13.08 -15.50 -21.97
C LEU A 1056 -13.20 -14.68 -23.26
N SER A 1057 -12.40 -13.63 -23.42
CA SER A 1057 -12.37 -12.82 -24.64
C SER A 1057 -11.92 -13.62 -25.87
N LEU A 1058 -10.86 -14.42 -25.76
CA LEU A 1058 -10.38 -15.26 -26.87
C LEU A 1058 -11.42 -16.30 -27.30
N VAL A 1059 -12.09 -16.94 -26.35
CA VAL A 1059 -13.17 -17.91 -26.62
C VAL A 1059 -14.34 -17.24 -27.33
N MET A 1060 -14.78 -16.09 -26.83
CA MET A 1060 -15.95 -15.39 -27.38
C MET A 1060 -15.68 -14.85 -28.79
N VAL A 1061 -14.51 -14.26 -29.05
CA VAL A 1061 -14.11 -13.81 -30.39
C VAL A 1061 -14.07 -14.99 -31.37
N THR A 1062 -13.46 -16.10 -30.95
CA THR A 1062 -13.37 -17.30 -31.77
C THR A 1062 -14.76 -17.85 -32.08
N PHE A 1063 -15.67 -17.83 -31.10
CA PHE A 1063 -17.06 -18.25 -31.25
C PHE A 1063 -17.84 -17.35 -32.23
N VAL A 1064 -17.68 -16.03 -32.14
CA VAL A 1064 -18.29 -15.06 -33.07
C VAL A 1064 -17.82 -15.32 -34.49
N VAL A 1065 -16.51 -15.41 -34.71
CA VAL A 1065 -15.96 -15.65 -36.06
C VAL A 1065 -16.36 -17.03 -36.58
N TRP A 1066 -16.36 -18.07 -35.74
CA TRP A 1066 -16.83 -19.40 -36.12
C TRP A 1066 -18.29 -19.39 -36.60
N THR A 1067 -19.16 -18.71 -35.86
CA THR A 1067 -20.59 -18.61 -36.18
C THR A 1067 -20.83 -17.91 -37.51
N PHE A 1068 -20.19 -16.77 -37.76
CA PHE A 1068 -20.45 -15.96 -38.95
C PHE A 1068 -19.61 -16.32 -40.18
N THR A 1069 -18.62 -17.21 -40.06
CA THR A 1069 -17.86 -17.79 -41.20
C THR A 1069 -18.42 -19.13 -41.68
N ASN A 1070 -19.73 -19.35 -41.55
CA ASN A 1070 -20.43 -20.59 -41.92
C ASN A 1070 -19.86 -21.84 -41.19
N LEU A 1071 -19.58 -21.71 -39.89
CA LEU A 1071 -19.09 -22.79 -39.03
C LEU A 1071 -17.76 -23.42 -39.49
N ASN A 1072 -16.94 -22.66 -40.21
CA ASN A 1072 -15.63 -23.13 -40.66
C ASN A 1072 -14.63 -23.22 -39.48
N LYS A 1073 -14.46 -24.43 -38.97
CA LYS A 1073 -13.55 -24.73 -37.85
C LYS A 1073 -12.10 -24.32 -38.12
N TYR A 1074 -11.65 -24.34 -39.38
CA TYR A 1074 -10.28 -23.97 -39.73
C TYR A 1074 -10.01 -22.47 -39.60
N SER A 1075 -10.94 -21.63 -40.06
CA SER A 1075 -10.84 -20.18 -39.92
C SER A 1075 -10.83 -19.77 -38.45
N ALA A 1076 -11.72 -20.36 -37.65
CA ALA A 1076 -11.81 -20.12 -36.22
C ALA A 1076 -10.53 -20.57 -35.48
N LEU A 1077 -10.02 -21.77 -35.78
CA LEU A 1077 -8.76 -22.27 -35.19
C LEU A 1077 -7.56 -21.41 -35.56
N THR A 1078 -7.48 -20.95 -36.81
CA THR A 1078 -6.39 -20.08 -37.28
C THR A 1078 -6.40 -18.75 -36.52
N LEU A 1079 -7.57 -18.15 -36.37
CA LEU A 1079 -7.73 -16.92 -35.59
C LEU A 1079 -7.34 -17.13 -34.12
N LEU A 1080 -7.79 -18.23 -33.50
CA LEU A 1080 -7.46 -18.54 -32.10
C LEU A 1080 -5.95 -18.66 -31.90
N ILE A 1081 -5.24 -19.38 -32.79
CA ILE A 1081 -3.77 -19.53 -32.71
C ILE A 1081 -3.09 -18.16 -32.83
N VAL A 1082 -3.44 -17.39 -33.87
CA VAL A 1082 -2.80 -16.09 -34.12
C VAL A 1082 -3.08 -15.10 -32.98
N ASN A 1083 -4.33 -14.99 -32.52
CA ASN A 1083 -4.68 -14.10 -31.42
C ASN A 1083 -4.00 -14.52 -30.11
N THR A 1084 -3.87 -15.82 -29.83
CA THR A 1084 -3.15 -16.30 -28.65
C THR A 1084 -1.65 -15.98 -28.73
N MET A 1085 -1.05 -16.09 -29.92
CA MET A 1085 0.36 -15.69 -30.10
C MET A 1085 0.54 -14.19 -29.86
N ILE A 1086 -0.32 -13.35 -30.44
CA ILE A 1086 -0.22 -11.90 -30.27
C ILE A 1086 -0.42 -11.50 -28.80
N THR A 1087 -1.38 -12.09 -28.07
CA THR A 1087 -1.60 -11.74 -26.66
C THR A 1087 -0.41 -12.13 -25.78
N VAL A 1088 0.20 -13.29 -26.01
CA VAL A 1088 1.41 -13.74 -25.30
C VAL A 1088 2.60 -12.83 -25.60
N ASP A 1089 2.81 -12.46 -26.86
CA ASP A 1089 3.89 -11.56 -27.26
C ASP A 1089 3.68 -10.13 -26.73
N LEU A 1090 2.43 -9.67 -26.65
CA LEU A 1090 2.08 -8.39 -26.03
C LEU A 1090 2.38 -8.38 -24.53
N LEU A 1091 2.06 -9.46 -23.82
CA LEU A 1091 2.41 -9.60 -22.40
C LEU A 1091 3.92 -9.56 -22.19
N ALA A 1092 4.70 -10.25 -23.02
CA ALA A 1092 6.16 -10.17 -22.94
C ALA A 1092 6.71 -8.80 -23.32
N PHE A 1093 6.10 -8.11 -24.28
CA PHE A 1093 6.45 -6.74 -24.64
C PHE A 1093 6.30 -5.77 -23.46
N MET A 1094 5.30 -5.97 -22.60
CA MET A 1094 5.13 -5.18 -21.38
C MET A 1094 6.37 -5.24 -20.49
N TYR A 1095 7.00 -6.41 -20.35
CA TYR A 1095 8.24 -6.52 -19.59
C TYR A 1095 9.40 -5.73 -20.23
N PHE A 1096 9.63 -5.88 -21.54
CA PHE A 1096 10.74 -5.22 -22.23
C PHE A 1096 10.65 -3.69 -22.24
N TRP A 1097 9.44 -3.14 -22.12
CA TRP A 1097 9.18 -1.70 -22.09
C TRP A 1097 8.80 -1.18 -20.70
N GLU A 1098 9.07 -1.95 -19.64
CA GLU A 1098 8.85 -1.61 -18.23
C GLU A 1098 7.42 -1.15 -17.95
N ILE A 1099 6.44 -1.84 -18.54
CA ILE A 1099 5.01 -1.62 -18.31
C ILE A 1099 4.54 -2.59 -17.24
N SER A 1100 4.13 -2.07 -16.10
CA SER A 1100 3.60 -2.87 -15.00
C SER A 1100 2.17 -3.37 -15.27
N LEU A 1101 1.83 -4.51 -14.68
CA LEU A 1101 0.48 -5.06 -14.70
C LEU A 1101 -0.38 -4.40 -13.61
N ASN A 1102 -1.35 -3.62 -14.06
CA ASN A 1102 -2.38 -2.96 -13.26
C ASN A 1102 -3.73 -2.95 -14.00
N ALA A 1103 -4.75 -2.34 -13.40
CA ALA A 1103 -6.09 -2.21 -13.98
C ALA A 1103 -6.11 -1.55 -15.37
N ILE A 1104 -5.31 -0.50 -15.60
CA ILE A 1104 -5.23 0.21 -16.88
C ILE A 1104 -4.62 -0.69 -17.95
N SER A 1105 -3.48 -1.33 -17.64
CA SER A 1105 -2.87 -2.28 -18.58
C SER A 1105 -3.80 -3.47 -18.85
N LEU A 1106 -4.54 -3.95 -17.86
CA LEU A 1106 -5.48 -5.06 -18.03
C LEU A 1106 -6.55 -4.72 -19.08
N VAL A 1107 -7.15 -3.53 -18.97
CA VAL A 1107 -8.10 -3.02 -19.96
C VAL A 1107 -7.48 -2.96 -21.34
N ASN A 1108 -6.27 -2.42 -21.44
CA ASN A 1108 -5.58 -2.29 -22.70
C ASN A 1108 -5.23 -3.66 -23.33
N ILE A 1109 -4.90 -4.69 -22.52
CA ILE A 1109 -4.67 -6.06 -23.05
C ILE A 1109 -6.00 -6.65 -23.53
N VAL A 1110 -7.09 -6.52 -22.76
CA VAL A 1110 -8.41 -7.03 -23.18
C VAL A 1110 -8.88 -6.34 -24.47
N MET A 1111 -8.71 -5.01 -24.53
CA MET A 1111 -9.01 -4.22 -25.72
C MET A 1111 -8.15 -4.65 -26.92
N SER A 1112 -6.89 -4.98 -26.69
CA SER A 1112 -5.97 -5.39 -27.75
C SER A 1112 -6.50 -6.60 -28.51
N ILE A 1113 -7.20 -7.53 -27.86
CA ILE A 1113 -7.82 -8.70 -28.52
C ILE A 1113 -8.87 -8.24 -29.56
N GLY A 1114 -9.67 -7.22 -29.24
CA GLY A 1114 -10.63 -6.63 -30.18
C GLY A 1114 -9.93 -6.00 -31.38
N ILE A 1115 -8.93 -5.15 -31.12
CA ILE A 1115 -8.15 -4.48 -32.17
C ILE A 1115 -7.40 -5.51 -33.07
N MET A 1116 -6.88 -6.59 -32.50
CA MET A 1116 -6.22 -7.67 -33.26
C MET A 1116 -7.14 -8.34 -34.29
N VAL A 1117 -8.45 -8.41 -33.99
CA VAL A 1117 -9.45 -9.00 -34.89
C VAL A 1117 -9.62 -8.15 -36.14
N GLU A 1118 -9.39 -6.83 -36.10
CA GLU A 1118 -9.40 -6.00 -37.31
C GLU A 1118 -8.26 -6.39 -38.26
N PHE A 1119 -7.05 -6.64 -37.74
CA PHE A 1119 -5.90 -7.03 -38.56
C PHE A 1119 -6.07 -8.42 -39.19
N CYS A 1120 -6.53 -9.40 -38.41
CA CYS A 1120 -6.58 -10.80 -38.84
C CYS A 1120 -7.94 -11.20 -39.45
N GLY A 1121 -9.03 -10.67 -38.91
CA GLY A 1121 -10.41 -11.08 -39.22
C GLY A 1121 -10.79 -10.79 -40.67
N HIS A 1122 -10.46 -9.61 -41.20
CA HIS A 1122 -10.75 -9.26 -42.60
C HIS A 1122 -10.03 -10.19 -43.60
N ILE A 1123 -8.76 -10.53 -43.32
CA ILE A 1123 -7.94 -11.41 -44.17
C ILE A 1123 -8.49 -12.84 -44.13
N ILE A 1124 -8.80 -13.36 -42.94
CA ILE A 1124 -9.36 -14.70 -42.75
C ILE A 1124 -10.73 -14.81 -43.44
N PHE A 1125 -11.59 -13.80 -43.28
CA PHE A 1125 -12.90 -13.77 -43.91
C PHE A 1125 -12.80 -13.83 -45.44
N HIS A 1126 -11.98 -12.98 -46.04
CA HIS A 1126 -11.78 -12.95 -47.49
C HIS A 1126 -11.15 -14.26 -48.01
N ASN A 1127 -10.16 -14.80 -47.31
CA ASN A 1127 -9.54 -16.08 -47.65
C ASN A 1127 -10.54 -17.24 -47.57
N SER A 1128 -11.43 -17.24 -46.58
CA SER A 1128 -12.44 -18.29 -46.42
C SER A 1128 -13.51 -18.30 -47.51
N LYS A 1129 -13.81 -17.13 -48.09
CA LYS A 1129 -14.78 -16.97 -49.18
C LYS A 1129 -14.20 -17.11 -50.58
N SER A 1130 -12.88 -17.04 -50.72
CA SER A 1130 -12.26 -17.08 -52.04
C SER A 1130 -12.52 -18.42 -52.74
N ILE A 1131 -12.87 -18.34 -54.02
CA ILE A 1131 -13.16 -19.48 -54.91
C ILE A 1131 -11.84 -20.16 -55.37
N ILE A 1132 -10.69 -19.51 -55.16
CA ILE A 1132 -9.38 -20.02 -55.55
C ILE A 1132 -9.07 -21.29 -54.75
N SER A 1133 -8.71 -22.36 -55.46
CA SER A 1133 -8.49 -23.68 -54.85
C SER A 1133 -7.08 -23.94 -54.35
N CYS A 1134 -6.07 -23.32 -54.95
CA CYS A 1134 -4.68 -23.41 -54.49
C CYS A 1134 -4.49 -22.58 -53.21
N PRO A 1135 -4.11 -23.18 -52.07
CA PRO A 1135 -3.99 -22.46 -50.78
C PRO A 1135 -3.01 -21.29 -50.83
N ILE A 1136 -1.90 -21.45 -51.55
CA ILE A 1136 -0.88 -20.41 -51.73
C ILE A 1136 -1.46 -19.23 -52.51
N GLN A 1137 -2.03 -19.47 -53.69
CA GLN A 1137 -2.62 -18.39 -54.50
C GLN A 1137 -3.79 -17.71 -53.81
N ARG A 1138 -4.57 -18.47 -53.03
CA ARG A 1138 -5.69 -17.94 -52.24
C ARG A 1138 -5.22 -17.00 -51.13
N ALA A 1139 -4.16 -17.39 -50.41
CA ALA A 1139 -3.51 -16.57 -49.39
C ALA A 1139 -2.87 -15.32 -50.01
N THR A 1140 -2.16 -15.46 -51.14
CA THR A 1140 -1.59 -14.35 -51.92
C THR A 1140 -2.67 -13.34 -52.29
N ASN A 1141 -3.76 -13.77 -52.92
CA ASN A 1141 -4.84 -12.88 -53.35
C ASN A 1141 -5.48 -12.14 -52.17
N SER A 1142 -5.73 -12.85 -51.06
CA SER A 1142 -6.32 -12.23 -49.87
C SER A 1142 -5.39 -11.21 -49.23
N CYS A 1143 -4.08 -11.49 -49.19
CA CYS A 1143 -3.07 -10.58 -48.67
C CYS A 1143 -2.88 -9.34 -49.54
N VAL A 1144 -2.95 -9.46 -50.88
CA VAL A 1144 -2.82 -8.31 -51.78
C VAL A 1144 -4.05 -7.39 -51.68
N VAL A 1145 -5.26 -7.94 -51.81
CA VAL A 1145 -6.49 -7.16 -51.86
C VAL A 1145 -6.83 -6.54 -50.50
N VAL A 1146 -6.89 -7.37 -49.46
CA VAL A 1146 -7.31 -6.93 -48.12
C VAL A 1146 -6.11 -6.41 -47.33
N GLY A 1147 -4.96 -7.10 -47.38
CA GLY A 1147 -3.78 -6.71 -46.61
C GLY A 1147 -3.23 -5.33 -46.97
N SER A 1148 -3.27 -4.92 -48.25
CA SER A 1148 -2.89 -3.55 -48.64
C SER A 1148 -3.82 -2.48 -48.04
N SER A 1149 -5.11 -2.80 -47.91
CA SER A 1149 -6.10 -1.91 -47.29
C SER A 1149 -5.98 -1.87 -45.77
N VAL A 1150 -5.68 -3.01 -45.13
CA VAL A 1150 -5.40 -3.11 -43.68
C VAL A 1150 -4.10 -2.35 -43.34
N PHE A 1151 -3.06 -2.45 -44.16
CA PHE A 1151 -1.81 -1.72 -43.92
C PHE A 1151 -1.99 -0.21 -44.03
N SER A 1152 -2.58 0.28 -45.14
CA SER A 1152 -2.76 1.73 -45.33
C SER A 1152 -3.87 2.32 -44.44
N GLY A 1153 -4.92 1.55 -44.19
CA GLY A 1153 -6.13 2.00 -43.49
C GLY A 1153 -6.03 1.87 -41.98
N ILE A 1154 -5.47 0.78 -41.47
CA ILE A 1154 -5.45 0.46 -40.03
C ILE A 1154 -4.05 0.69 -39.43
N THR A 1155 -3.00 0.22 -40.10
CA THR A 1155 -1.64 0.25 -39.52
C THR A 1155 -1.07 1.66 -39.51
N LEU A 1156 -1.06 2.32 -40.66
CA LEU A 1156 -0.43 3.64 -40.82
C LEU A 1156 -1.24 4.79 -40.19
N THR A 1157 -2.58 4.72 -40.19
CA THR A 1157 -3.45 5.68 -39.49
C THR A 1157 -3.15 5.69 -37.99
N LYS A 1158 -3.17 4.51 -37.36
CA LYS A 1158 -2.90 4.35 -35.93
C LYS A 1158 -1.47 4.74 -35.60
N PHE A 1159 -0.50 4.33 -36.42
CA PHE A 1159 0.90 4.73 -36.23
C PHE A 1159 1.08 6.26 -36.23
N ALA A 1160 0.46 6.98 -37.18
CA ALA A 1160 0.53 8.42 -37.27
C ALA A 1160 -0.10 9.12 -36.04
N GLY A 1161 -1.29 8.69 -35.63
CA GLY A 1161 -1.97 9.23 -34.44
C GLY A 1161 -1.21 8.96 -33.14
N LEU A 1162 -0.70 7.74 -32.96
CA LEU A 1162 0.04 7.34 -31.77
C LEU A 1162 1.40 8.03 -31.66
N THR A 1163 2.08 8.31 -32.77
CA THR A 1163 3.38 9.00 -32.76
C THR A 1163 3.27 10.37 -32.09
N VAL A 1164 2.16 11.08 -32.29
CA VAL A 1164 1.88 12.37 -31.64
C VAL A 1164 1.67 12.20 -30.13
N LEU A 1165 1.00 11.11 -29.72
CA LEU A 1165 0.74 10.82 -28.31
C LEU A 1165 2.02 10.55 -27.51
N GLY A 1166 3.13 10.17 -28.18
CA GLY A 1166 4.45 10.05 -27.55
C GLY A 1166 4.97 11.36 -26.95
N PHE A 1167 4.44 12.51 -27.38
CA PHE A 1167 4.76 13.83 -26.84
C PHE A 1167 3.83 14.28 -25.70
N ALA A 1168 2.94 13.41 -25.20
CA ALA A 1168 2.11 13.69 -24.02
C ALA A 1168 2.97 14.07 -22.81
N LYS A 1169 2.47 14.95 -21.93
CA LYS A 1169 3.29 15.43 -20.80
C LYS A 1169 3.32 14.41 -19.67
N THR A 1170 2.19 13.76 -19.40
CA THR A 1170 2.02 12.84 -18.28
C THR A 1170 2.69 11.47 -18.52
N PRO A 1171 3.32 10.86 -17.49
CA PRO A 1171 3.91 9.53 -17.60
C PRO A 1171 2.87 8.43 -17.83
N VAL A 1172 1.65 8.54 -17.26
CA VAL A 1172 0.56 7.57 -17.48
C VAL A 1172 0.25 7.42 -18.96
N PHE A 1173 0.06 8.54 -19.68
CA PHE A 1173 -0.20 8.51 -21.12
C PHE A 1173 0.98 8.00 -21.93
N LYS A 1174 2.21 8.36 -21.56
CA LYS A 1174 3.42 7.84 -22.23
C LYS A 1174 3.57 6.33 -22.06
N ILE A 1175 3.40 5.80 -20.86
CA ILE A 1175 3.71 4.40 -20.52
C ILE A 1175 2.53 3.46 -20.82
N PHE A 1176 1.33 3.76 -20.33
CA PHE A 1176 0.20 2.82 -20.44
C PHE A 1176 -0.59 2.96 -21.74
N TYR A 1177 -0.58 4.13 -22.38
CA TYR A 1177 -1.30 4.36 -23.63
C TYR A 1177 -0.38 4.38 -24.84
N TYR A 1178 0.56 5.33 -24.94
CA TYR A 1178 1.46 5.44 -26.09
C TYR A 1178 2.29 4.16 -26.29
N ARG A 1179 3.09 3.78 -25.27
CA ARG A 1179 3.98 2.61 -25.37
C ARG A 1179 3.19 1.33 -25.68
N MET A 1180 2.11 1.12 -24.93
CA MET A 1180 1.30 -0.08 -25.09
C MET A 1180 0.55 -0.13 -26.42
N TYR A 1181 -0.09 0.95 -26.85
CA TYR A 1181 -0.82 0.99 -28.13
C TYR A 1181 0.12 0.88 -29.33
N MET A 1182 1.32 1.46 -29.25
CA MET A 1182 2.37 1.21 -30.25
C MET A 1182 2.74 -0.27 -30.33
N GLY A 1183 2.94 -0.91 -29.18
CA GLY A 1183 3.17 -2.36 -29.09
C GLY A 1183 2.05 -3.17 -29.75
N ILE A 1184 0.79 -2.86 -29.42
CA ILE A 1184 -0.39 -3.53 -30.00
C ILE A 1184 -0.39 -3.41 -31.53
N VAL A 1185 -0.23 -2.20 -32.07
CA VAL A 1185 -0.29 -1.95 -33.52
C VAL A 1185 0.86 -2.67 -34.24
N ILE A 1186 2.08 -2.60 -33.72
CA ILE A 1186 3.24 -3.25 -34.36
C ILE A 1186 3.11 -4.77 -34.33
N ILE A 1187 2.85 -5.35 -33.14
CA ILE A 1187 2.79 -6.81 -32.99
C ILE A 1187 1.59 -7.37 -33.78
N ALA A 1188 0.43 -6.71 -33.76
CA ALA A 1188 -0.73 -7.11 -34.54
C ALA A 1188 -0.49 -6.98 -36.06
N ALA A 1189 0.17 -5.93 -36.53
CA ALA A 1189 0.50 -5.77 -37.95
C ALA A 1189 1.50 -6.84 -38.42
N LEU A 1190 2.54 -7.15 -37.63
CA LEU A 1190 3.49 -8.22 -37.93
C LEU A 1190 2.80 -9.58 -38.00
N HIS A 1191 1.95 -9.91 -37.04
CA HIS A 1191 1.23 -11.18 -37.05
C HIS A 1191 0.18 -11.26 -38.15
N GLY A 1192 -0.59 -10.19 -38.38
CA GLY A 1192 -1.67 -10.16 -39.37
C GLY A 1192 -1.18 -10.08 -40.82
N LEU A 1193 -0.09 -9.38 -41.10
CA LEU A 1193 0.41 -9.15 -42.47
C LEU A 1193 1.63 -10.02 -42.85
N VAL A 1194 2.32 -10.64 -41.89
CA VAL A 1194 3.48 -11.53 -42.14
C VAL A 1194 3.13 -12.98 -41.79
N PHE A 1195 2.80 -13.25 -40.52
CA PHE A 1195 2.63 -14.63 -40.04
C PHE A 1195 1.33 -15.28 -40.55
N LEU A 1196 0.21 -14.58 -40.48
CA LEU A 1196 -1.11 -15.09 -40.88
C LEU A 1196 -1.16 -15.53 -42.36
N PRO A 1197 -0.69 -14.75 -43.36
CA PRO A 1197 -0.68 -15.21 -44.76
C PRO A 1197 0.15 -16.49 -44.96
N VAL A 1198 1.28 -16.60 -44.26
CA VAL A 1198 2.14 -17.80 -44.33
C VAL A 1198 1.42 -19.01 -43.73
N LEU A 1199 0.78 -18.86 -42.57
CA LEU A 1199 0.01 -19.92 -41.92
C LEU A 1199 -1.16 -20.40 -42.80
N LEU A 1200 -1.88 -19.46 -43.44
CA LEU A 1200 -2.97 -19.78 -44.38
C LEU A 1200 -2.47 -20.50 -45.65
N SER A 1201 -1.19 -20.34 -46.03
CA SER A 1201 -0.62 -20.98 -47.23
C SER A 1201 -0.36 -22.48 -47.08
N TYR A 1202 -0.19 -23.00 -45.85
CA TYR A 1202 0.16 -24.40 -45.61
C TYR A 1202 -1.05 -25.34 -45.58
N LYS A 1203 -2.28 -24.85 -45.33
CA LYS A 1203 -3.46 -25.72 -45.14
C LYS A 1203 -4.68 -25.23 -45.93
N GLY A 1204 -5.15 -26.05 -46.87
CA GLY A 1204 -6.40 -25.86 -47.63
C GLY A 1204 -6.70 -27.05 -48.54
N THR A 1205 -7.97 -27.33 -48.80
CA THR A 1205 -8.42 -28.42 -49.69
C THR A 1205 -8.20 -28.05 -51.16
N TYR A 1206 -7.47 -28.89 -51.90
CA TYR A 1206 -7.31 -28.78 -53.34
C TYR A 1206 -8.62 -29.11 -54.07
N TYR A 1207 -9.11 -28.21 -54.92
CA TYR A 1207 -10.17 -28.49 -55.89
C TYR A 1207 -9.77 -27.90 -57.24
N VAL A 1208 -9.27 -28.72 -58.16
CA VAL A 1208 -8.95 -28.25 -59.52
C VAL A 1208 -10.25 -28.23 -60.32
N ALA A 1209 -10.77 -27.03 -60.63
CA ALA A 1209 -11.84 -26.87 -61.62
C ALA A 1209 -11.19 -26.72 -63.00
N ALA A 1210 -11.48 -27.66 -63.91
CA ALA A 1210 -11.10 -27.53 -65.31
C ALA A 1210 -12.18 -26.72 -66.04
N ASP A 1211 -11.81 -25.57 -66.59
CA ASP A 1211 -12.69 -24.75 -67.41
C ASP A 1211 -12.78 -25.35 -68.82
N LYS A 1212 -14.00 -25.66 -69.30
CA LYS A 1212 -14.23 -26.00 -70.70
C LYS A 1212 -14.03 -24.75 -71.54
N THR A 1213 -13.04 -24.80 -72.43
CA THR A 1213 -12.71 -23.78 -73.41
C THR A 1213 -13.90 -23.45 -74.30
N ASP A 1214 -14.41 -22.22 -74.20
CA ASP A 1214 -15.26 -21.60 -75.22
C ASP A 1214 -14.52 -20.40 -75.85
N SER A 1215 -14.32 -20.46 -77.17
CA SER A 1215 -13.25 -19.76 -77.90
C SER A 1215 -13.50 -18.28 -78.22
N THR A 1216 -14.47 -17.62 -77.57
CA THR A 1216 -14.93 -16.27 -77.96
C THR A 1216 -14.56 -15.14 -76.99
N LYS A 1217 -14.00 -15.42 -75.80
CA LYS A 1217 -13.62 -14.37 -74.80
C LYS A 1217 -12.12 -14.02 -74.75
N LYS A 1218 -11.40 -14.14 -75.86
CA LYS A 1218 -9.94 -13.94 -75.92
C LYS A 1218 -9.44 -12.50 -75.63
N LYS A 1219 -10.32 -11.49 -75.55
CA LYS A 1219 -9.94 -10.09 -75.26
C LYS A 1219 -10.00 -9.68 -73.78
N ARG A 1220 -10.76 -10.36 -72.92
CA ARG A 1220 -10.88 -10.00 -71.48
C ARG A 1220 -9.96 -10.82 -70.56
N SER A 1221 -9.38 -11.91 -71.09
CA SER A 1221 -8.55 -12.87 -70.34
C SER A 1221 -7.08 -12.45 -70.17
N ARG A 1222 -6.61 -11.36 -70.81
CA ARG A 1222 -5.24 -10.85 -70.59
C ARG A 1222 -4.99 -10.25 -69.19
N LYS A 1223 -6.04 -9.83 -68.46
CA LYS A 1223 -5.89 -9.27 -67.10
C LYS A 1223 -5.70 -10.33 -65.99
N LEU A 1224 -5.77 -11.62 -66.34
CA LEU A 1224 -5.65 -12.75 -65.40
C LEU A 1224 -4.55 -13.73 -65.81
N GLN A 1225 -3.48 -13.24 -66.45
CA GLN A 1225 -2.23 -14.01 -66.56
C GLN A 1225 -1.59 -14.11 -65.16
N LEU A 1226 -2.01 -15.17 -64.48
CA LEU A 1226 -1.23 -16.02 -63.57
C LEU A 1226 0.14 -15.46 -63.16
N LEU A 1227 0.22 -15.08 -61.88
CA LEU A 1227 1.41 -15.21 -61.06
C LEU A 1227 2.02 -16.61 -61.26
N GLU A 1228 3.02 -16.72 -62.14
CA GLU A 1228 4.01 -17.81 -62.08
C GLU A 1228 4.86 -17.62 -60.83
N VAL A 1229 4.30 -17.97 -59.67
CA VAL A 1229 5.13 -18.29 -58.51
C VAL A 1229 5.74 -19.65 -58.84
N ASN A 1230 7.05 -19.71 -59.08
CA ASN A 1230 7.76 -20.99 -59.27
C ASN A 1230 7.46 -21.92 -58.07
N VAL A 1231 6.60 -22.92 -58.29
CA VAL A 1231 6.20 -23.93 -57.29
C VAL A 1231 7.18 -25.13 -57.27
N LEU A 1232 8.41 -24.96 -57.75
CA LEU A 1232 9.50 -25.94 -57.64
C LEU A 1232 10.51 -25.51 -56.59
#